data_AF-A0A7V6NAC5-F1
#
_entry.id   AF-A0A7V6NAC5-F1
#
_cell.length_a   1.000
_cell.length_b   1.000
_cell.length_c   1.000
_cell.angle_alpha   90.00
_cell.angle_beta   90.00
_cell.angle_gamma   90.00
#
_symmetry.space_group_name_H-M   'P 1'
#
loop_
_entity.id
_entity.type
_entity.pdbx_description
1 polymer ?
#
loop_
_entity_poly.entity_id
_entity_poly.type
_entity_poly.pdbx_seq_one_letter_code
_entity_poly.pdbx_strand_id
1 'polypeptide(L)'
;MKKRDIVIVLMLLMTVLWASPKKAIHSRKYMNLPTAEIKEPSRADSLTGFDVQKYTITLEITQDPNHIEGSVLAEVIATEPLSQITYELEHLTVSEVKVDGDITGYTHENGLLNIPVSAAIGESFETEVFYGGTPQLSGSPYNVGMYMRPNSIFTVSDPDAARFWWPCYDHPWDKAVVDLIITMRSDWKVAANGLRESITDNGDGTSTTIWRGEHPMTTYLVCITAGDYVEIPQTALNGELPIMNFVSPHQEQSAIYDLGRLPEMIEYYSGLFGLYPFEKYGNATVNMSTFGAMEHQTMTTLGNYIIDGVRGHELTVAHELVHQWFGNAVSFLDFYDVWLSEAFATYGEMLWVDHTEGWEAACDYVRSSYHAYYMSWENENNPPTIYDPPFNQYFYPQSYEKAASVLHMLRLKFGDDMFFELLQTYFEEYKHGNAVTAEFQAIAEDIYGESLDQFFRQWIFGKGIPRAEYSVWHHPDSSILKINARTTSTSATDFTVDIPFLIQTAAGSDSLLVVASPTGEVNLFEGMNAPLDYSANHNNWTLLRGLTGSSISLERAIPMRDSAMLVWQEMPEAVNYLIHFKKDGDDDWTEIYAAHSPLTIENLDSGEEYFFKICPVDNEDYFGMPSEIKSCIPVPFTLNQNLLVVDETRDGAGTPFSPDNDQIDSFYRGVLGEYHGDEWDVDTQGLPELSDLASYRMVLWHDDDFSQNQGHLAENTLTAYVQGGGHLIFSGWGSSTYFSDFFFESASGSEIEIYFDNSPCLSEVIPLEMPALEVDTDKLAPIWQDMLPKITTFEGDFETLYIAGMDESFVGADRPLAFRSNHGRLAFMGFPMYFMKAEGISQLLESLISPHWVGCEDDVCPPLAAQLSCYPNPFNPSATISFDLPKDAEIQLSLYNLKGQRIKELFKGRKPRGSHNFELDGNGLSSGIYLIRLKGDKLNLMRKISMIK
;
A
#
# COMPACT_ATOMS: atom_id res chain seq x y z
N MET A 1 73.81 -40.36 -15.56
CA MET A 1 73.41 -39.11 -16.24
C MET A 1 72.12 -39.39 -16.99
N LYS A 2 70.99 -38.67 -16.87
CA LYS A 2 70.40 -37.62 -16.02
C LYS A 2 69.14 -37.27 -16.86
N LYS A 3 67.86 -37.41 -16.48
CA LYS A 3 67.16 -37.04 -15.24
C LYS A 3 67.72 -35.73 -14.66
N ARG A 4 67.75 -34.67 -15.48
CA ARG A 4 67.92 -33.30 -14.97
C ARG A 4 67.46 -32.15 -15.89
N ASP A 5 67.29 -32.36 -17.20
CA ASP A 5 67.14 -31.19 -18.10
C ASP A 5 65.75 -30.97 -18.74
N ILE A 6 64.74 -31.79 -18.42
CA ILE A 6 63.35 -31.58 -18.92
C ILE A 6 62.35 -31.23 -17.79
N VAL A 7 62.72 -31.44 -16.53
CA VAL A 7 61.93 -30.96 -15.37
C VAL A 7 62.25 -29.50 -15.01
N ILE A 8 63.36 -28.95 -15.53
CA ILE A 8 63.80 -27.57 -15.20
C ILE A 8 63.20 -26.51 -16.14
N VAL A 9 62.63 -26.88 -17.30
CA VAL A 9 61.95 -25.89 -18.18
C VAL A 9 60.45 -25.77 -17.90
N LEU A 10 59.84 -26.77 -17.23
CA LEU A 10 58.44 -26.72 -16.78
C LEU A 10 58.27 -26.25 -15.32
N MET A 11 59.36 -26.15 -14.53
CA MET A 11 59.34 -25.57 -13.17
C MET A 11 59.87 -24.12 -13.10
N LEU A 12 60.35 -23.54 -14.19
CA LEU A 12 60.85 -22.14 -14.24
C LEU A 12 59.87 -21.13 -14.86
N LEU A 13 58.63 -21.54 -15.12
CA LEU A 13 57.52 -20.67 -15.50
C LEU A 13 56.49 -20.46 -14.37
N MET A 14 56.76 -20.96 -13.17
CA MET A 14 55.84 -20.84 -12.01
C MET A 14 56.38 -20.07 -10.80
N THR A 15 57.59 -19.50 -10.85
CA THR A 15 58.16 -18.80 -9.68
C THR A 15 59.12 -17.65 -10.00
N VAL A 16 58.71 -16.68 -10.82
CA VAL A 16 59.10 -15.24 -10.66
C VAL A 16 58.00 -14.34 -11.25
N LEU A 17 56.85 -14.30 -10.59
CA LEU A 17 56.06 -13.08 -10.39
C LEU A 17 55.78 -13.01 -8.89
N TRP A 18 56.86 -12.76 -8.14
CA TRP A 18 56.81 -12.41 -6.73
C TRP A 18 56.60 -10.89 -6.63
N ALA A 19 55.42 -10.50 -6.18
CA ALA A 19 55.22 -9.43 -5.21
C ALA A 19 53.71 -9.38 -4.96
N SER A 20 53.24 -9.85 -3.80
CA SER A 20 51.95 -9.38 -3.28
C SER A 20 52.01 -7.86 -3.31
N PRO A 21 51.10 -7.17 -4.03
CA PRO A 21 50.85 -5.81 -3.65
C PRO A 21 50.26 -5.92 -2.25
N LYS A 22 51.00 -5.37 -1.28
CA LYS A 22 50.44 -4.88 -0.02
C LYS A 22 49.01 -4.41 -0.29
N LYS A 23 48.07 -4.81 0.58
CA LYS A 23 46.77 -4.14 0.77
C LYS A 23 46.99 -2.65 0.54
N ALA A 24 46.70 -2.19 -0.68
CA ALA A 24 46.58 -0.79 -0.96
C ALA A 24 45.21 -0.49 -0.39
N ILE A 25 45.22 0.00 0.85
CA ILE A 25 44.10 0.76 1.40
C ILE A 25 43.87 1.85 0.36
N HIS A 26 42.95 1.60 -0.57
CA HIS A 26 42.43 2.63 -1.42
C HIS A 26 41.66 3.53 -0.46
N SER A 27 42.31 4.62 -0.03
CA SER A 27 41.62 5.77 0.52
C SER A 27 40.73 6.33 -0.60
N ARG A 28 39.58 5.68 -0.84
CA ARG A 28 38.49 6.30 -1.57
C ARG A 28 38.00 7.40 -0.65
N LYS A 29 38.17 8.65 -1.10
CA LYS A 29 37.50 9.78 -0.47
C LYS A 29 36.00 9.50 -0.58
N TYR A 30 35.39 9.09 0.52
CA TYR A 30 33.95 9.07 0.68
C TYR A 30 33.42 10.46 0.29
N MET A 31 32.59 10.50 -0.74
CA MET A 31 31.79 11.69 -1.01
C MET A 31 30.82 11.84 0.16
N ASN A 32 30.83 13.03 0.77
CA ASN A 32 29.98 13.39 1.89
C ASN A 32 28.49 13.20 1.56
N LEU A 33 27.94 12.05 1.94
CA LEU A 33 26.52 11.93 2.24
C LEU A 33 26.28 12.51 3.65
N PRO A 34 25.06 12.99 3.97
CA PRO A 34 24.73 13.43 5.32
C PRO A 34 24.90 12.24 6.26
N THR A 35 25.97 12.27 7.06
CA THR A 35 26.34 11.21 7.99
C THR A 35 25.32 11.14 9.12
N ALA A 36 24.45 10.13 9.11
CA ALA A 36 24.31 9.34 10.32
C ALA A 36 25.71 8.80 10.62
N GLU A 37 26.22 8.93 11.84
CA GLU A 37 27.54 8.44 12.21
C GLU A 37 27.59 6.92 11.98
N ILE A 38 28.07 6.49 10.81
CA ILE A 38 28.51 5.12 10.58
C ILE A 38 29.75 4.97 11.47
N LYS A 39 29.55 4.50 12.70
CA LYS A 39 30.65 4.06 13.56
C LYS A 39 31.29 2.88 12.84
N GLU A 40 32.53 3.03 12.36
CA GLU A 40 33.31 1.86 12.01
C GLU A 40 33.57 1.08 13.31
N PRO A 41 33.04 -0.15 13.47
CA PRO A 41 33.44 -0.97 14.59
C PRO A 41 34.82 -1.53 14.26
N SER A 42 35.85 -1.05 14.96
CA SER A 42 37.02 -1.87 15.21
C SER A 42 36.53 -3.24 15.70
N ARG A 43 37.01 -4.35 15.11
CA ARG A 43 36.62 -5.72 15.52
C ARG A 43 36.48 -5.82 17.03
N ALA A 44 35.35 -6.36 17.48
CA ALA A 44 34.93 -6.44 18.88
C ALA A 44 36.02 -6.86 19.88
N ASP A 45 36.88 -7.80 19.50
CA ASP A 45 38.00 -8.33 20.29
C ASP A 45 39.04 -7.26 20.70
N SER A 46 38.94 -6.05 20.11
CA SER A 46 39.80 -4.90 20.40
C SER A 46 39.16 -3.81 21.27
N LEU A 47 37.88 -3.94 21.66
CA LEU A 47 37.18 -2.90 22.42
C LEU A 47 37.47 -2.92 23.93
N THR A 48 37.85 -4.07 24.49
CA THR A 48 38.15 -4.25 25.93
C THR A 48 39.57 -4.69 26.25
N GLY A 49 40.33 -5.11 25.24
CA GLY A 49 41.71 -5.56 25.40
C GLY A 49 41.87 -7.03 25.84
N PHE A 50 40.79 -7.83 25.84
CA PHE A 50 40.81 -9.27 26.06
C PHE A 50 39.72 -9.99 25.25
N ASP A 51 39.86 -11.31 25.13
CA ASP A 51 38.94 -12.23 24.45
C ASP A 51 38.80 -13.50 25.31
N VAL A 52 37.56 -13.85 25.69
CA VAL A 52 37.31 -15.06 26.49
C VAL A 52 37.15 -16.27 25.59
N GLN A 53 38.09 -17.21 25.68
CA GLN A 53 38.10 -18.41 24.84
C GLN A 53 37.11 -19.47 25.32
N LYS A 54 36.98 -19.59 26.65
CA LYS A 54 36.18 -20.66 27.25
C LYS A 54 35.65 -20.27 28.63
N TYR A 55 34.42 -20.68 28.90
CA TYR A 55 33.85 -20.75 30.24
C TYR A 55 33.61 -22.20 30.66
N THR A 56 33.97 -22.52 31.91
CA THR A 56 33.49 -23.72 32.61
C THR A 56 32.63 -23.24 33.77
N ILE A 57 31.31 -23.40 33.64
CA ILE A 57 30.33 -22.97 34.63
C ILE A 57 29.96 -24.19 35.48
N THR A 58 30.37 -24.16 36.74
CA THR A 58 29.96 -25.14 37.75
C THR A 58 28.87 -24.51 38.60
N LEU A 59 27.68 -25.11 38.65
CA LEU A 59 26.54 -24.52 39.34
C LEU A 59 25.73 -25.57 40.10
N GLU A 60 25.55 -25.34 41.39
CA GLU A 60 24.57 -26.04 42.22
C GLU A 60 23.28 -25.22 42.29
N ILE A 61 22.14 -25.87 42.06
CA ILE A 61 20.83 -25.21 41.99
C ILE A 61 19.88 -25.87 43.00
N THR A 62 19.32 -25.07 43.91
CA THR A 62 18.35 -25.51 44.93
C THR A 62 17.05 -24.69 44.85
N GLN A 63 15.91 -25.29 45.24
CA GLN A 63 14.58 -24.68 45.10
C GLN A 63 13.89 -24.31 46.44
N ASP A 64 14.45 -24.71 47.59
CA ASP A 64 13.90 -24.42 48.92
C ASP A 64 15.04 -24.10 49.93
N PRO A 65 15.52 -22.84 49.99
CA PRO A 65 15.10 -21.70 49.17
C PRO A 65 15.64 -21.77 47.74
N ASN A 66 15.05 -20.99 46.82
CA ASN A 66 15.64 -20.75 45.50
C ASN A 66 17.03 -20.12 45.66
N HIS A 67 18.06 -20.86 45.30
CA HIS A 67 19.45 -20.44 45.46
C HIS A 67 20.35 -21.11 44.42
N ILE A 68 21.34 -20.38 43.96
CA ILE A 68 22.45 -20.89 43.16
C ILE A 68 23.78 -20.62 43.88
N GLU A 69 24.72 -21.56 43.77
CA GLU A 69 26.08 -21.42 44.29
C GLU A 69 27.03 -22.17 43.36
N GLY A 70 28.19 -21.60 43.07
CA GLY A 70 29.11 -22.21 42.13
C GLY A 70 30.33 -21.36 41.77
N SER A 71 30.97 -21.72 40.66
CA SER A 71 32.08 -20.96 40.10
C SER A 71 32.04 -20.91 38.58
N VAL A 72 32.61 -19.85 38.03
CA VAL A 72 32.90 -19.73 36.60
C VAL A 72 34.41 -19.62 36.44
N LEU A 73 35.00 -20.63 35.79
CA LEU A 73 36.38 -20.59 35.33
C LEU A 73 36.38 -20.10 33.88
N ALA A 74 37.07 -18.99 33.62
CA ALA A 74 37.24 -18.43 32.29
C ALA A 74 38.70 -18.56 31.84
N GLU A 75 38.93 -19.07 30.63
CA GLU A 75 40.21 -19.05 29.95
C GLU A 75 40.25 -17.83 29.03
N VAL A 76 41.20 -16.93 29.24
CA VAL A 76 41.20 -15.59 28.62
C VAL A 76 42.52 -15.34 27.89
N ILE A 77 42.45 -14.68 26.73
CA ILE A 77 43.62 -14.15 26.02
C ILE A 77 43.60 -12.63 26.08
N ALA A 78 44.70 -12.03 26.53
CA ALA A 78 44.86 -10.58 26.49
C ALA A 78 45.14 -10.11 25.05
N THR A 79 44.30 -9.25 24.49
CA THR A 79 44.51 -8.62 23.16
C THR A 79 45.26 -7.29 23.26
N GLU A 80 45.42 -6.76 24.48
CA GLU A 80 46.28 -5.63 24.85
C GLU A 80 46.98 -5.91 26.20
N PRO A 81 47.97 -5.10 26.65
CA PRO A 81 48.49 -5.22 28.02
C PRO A 81 47.42 -4.87 29.06
N LEU A 82 47.10 -5.81 29.97
CA LEU A 82 46.02 -5.68 30.96
C LEU A 82 46.56 -5.55 32.38
N SER A 83 45.98 -4.61 33.11
CA SER A 83 46.10 -4.53 34.58
C SER A 83 44.81 -4.95 35.31
N GLN A 84 43.72 -5.13 34.58
CA GLN A 84 42.39 -5.47 35.10
C GLN A 84 41.52 -6.02 33.97
N ILE A 85 40.62 -6.93 34.31
CA ILE A 85 39.44 -7.26 33.49
C ILE A 85 38.15 -6.94 34.25
N THR A 86 37.05 -6.78 33.53
CA THR A 86 35.74 -6.51 34.11
C THR A 86 34.71 -7.49 33.55
N TYR A 87 33.95 -8.13 34.44
CA TYR A 87 32.79 -8.96 34.11
C TYR A 87 31.52 -8.30 34.66
N GLU A 88 30.38 -8.63 34.07
CA GLU A 88 29.05 -8.30 34.57
C GLU A 88 28.53 -9.42 35.48
N LEU A 89 28.00 -9.03 36.64
CA LEU A 89 27.28 -9.90 37.56
C LEU A 89 26.29 -9.07 38.39
N GLU A 90 25.00 -9.30 38.20
CA GLU A 90 23.93 -8.56 38.86
C GLU A 90 23.34 -9.34 40.04
N HIS A 91 23.05 -8.63 41.13
CA HIS A 91 22.32 -9.12 42.33
C HIS A 91 22.90 -10.32 43.11
N LEU A 92 23.92 -11.00 42.58
CA LEU A 92 24.57 -12.15 43.22
C LEU A 92 25.81 -11.71 44.00
N THR A 93 26.26 -12.54 44.95
CA THR A 93 27.41 -12.22 45.81
C THR A 93 28.62 -13.01 45.35
N VAL A 94 29.71 -12.32 45.03
CA VAL A 94 31.03 -12.94 44.83
C VAL A 94 31.64 -13.25 46.19
N SER A 95 32.13 -14.47 46.39
CA SER A 95 32.77 -14.92 47.63
C SER A 95 34.29 -15.01 47.52
N GLU A 96 34.82 -15.34 46.34
CA GLU A 96 36.24 -15.49 46.07
C GLU A 96 36.52 -15.29 44.57
N VAL A 97 37.69 -14.72 44.23
CA VAL A 97 38.19 -14.67 42.86
C VAL A 97 39.63 -15.18 42.85
N LYS A 98 39.97 -16.00 41.87
CA LYS A 98 41.34 -16.44 41.61
C LYS A 98 41.80 -16.03 40.22
N VAL A 99 43.11 -15.77 40.09
CA VAL A 99 43.81 -15.60 38.82
C VAL A 99 44.93 -16.64 38.79
N ASP A 100 44.96 -17.50 37.76
CA ASP A 100 45.90 -18.62 37.63
C ASP A 100 45.97 -19.52 38.88
N GLY A 101 44.82 -19.70 39.55
CA GLY A 101 44.67 -20.50 40.77
C GLY A 101 45.05 -19.80 42.07
N ASP A 102 45.62 -18.59 42.02
CA ASP A 102 45.95 -17.79 43.21
C ASP A 102 44.81 -16.82 43.57
N ILE A 103 44.44 -16.76 44.85
CA ILE A 103 43.40 -15.83 45.34
C ILE A 103 43.83 -14.38 45.11
N THR A 104 42.96 -13.58 44.48
CA THR A 104 43.17 -12.15 44.25
C THR A 104 42.05 -11.31 44.87
N GLY A 105 42.33 -10.03 45.11
CA GLY A 105 41.30 -9.07 45.50
C GLY A 105 40.43 -8.69 44.30
N TYR A 106 39.20 -8.26 44.54
CA TYR A 106 38.28 -7.78 43.50
C TYR A 106 37.42 -6.63 44.04
N THR A 107 36.75 -5.91 43.14
CA THR A 107 35.64 -5.01 43.50
C THR A 107 34.39 -5.43 42.76
N HIS A 108 33.25 -5.45 43.44
CA HIS A 108 31.96 -5.74 42.82
C HIS A 108 30.96 -4.64 43.21
N GLU A 109 30.71 -3.71 42.29
CA GLU A 109 29.86 -2.55 42.53
C GLU A 109 29.03 -2.24 41.28
N ASN A 110 27.72 -1.96 41.46
CA ASN A 110 26.79 -1.62 40.38
C ASN A 110 26.79 -2.63 39.21
N GLY A 111 26.80 -3.93 39.53
CA GLY A 111 26.78 -4.99 38.52
C GLY A 111 28.14 -5.29 37.88
N LEU A 112 29.19 -4.52 38.18
CA LEU A 112 30.51 -4.68 37.56
C LEU A 112 31.50 -5.32 38.54
N LEU A 113 32.05 -6.47 38.14
CA LEU A 113 33.09 -7.22 38.83
C LEU A 113 34.44 -6.92 38.19
N ASN A 114 35.26 -6.11 38.88
CA ASN A 114 36.61 -5.79 38.44
C ASN A 114 37.64 -6.70 39.10
N ILE A 115 38.46 -7.36 38.28
CA ILE A 115 39.47 -8.33 38.68
C ILE A 115 40.84 -7.83 38.24
N PRO A 116 41.75 -7.46 39.17
CA PRO A 116 43.12 -7.11 38.84
C PRO A 116 43.85 -8.31 38.21
N VAL A 117 44.50 -8.07 37.07
CA VAL A 117 45.33 -9.04 36.35
C VAL A 117 46.67 -8.40 35.97
N SER A 118 47.62 -9.20 35.50
CA SER A 118 48.88 -8.70 34.95
C SER A 118 49.27 -9.54 33.74
N ALA A 119 48.64 -9.26 32.60
CA ALA A 119 48.84 -10.00 31.37
C ALA A 119 49.43 -9.09 30.27
N ALA A 120 50.46 -9.54 29.58
CA ALA A 120 50.95 -8.90 28.36
C ALA A 120 50.05 -9.25 27.17
N ILE A 121 50.10 -8.44 26.11
CA ILE A 121 49.43 -8.78 24.85
C ILE A 121 49.82 -10.18 24.35
N GLY A 122 48.81 -11.00 24.04
CA GLY A 122 48.94 -12.38 23.61
C GLY A 122 49.18 -13.39 24.74
N GLU A 123 49.23 -12.96 26.01
CA GLU A 123 49.34 -13.84 27.17
C GLU A 123 47.96 -14.42 27.51
N SER A 124 47.93 -15.73 27.76
CA SER A 124 46.74 -16.42 28.28
C SER A 124 46.80 -16.51 29.79
N PHE A 125 45.66 -16.38 30.45
CA PHE A 125 45.51 -16.54 31.89
C PHE A 125 44.11 -17.07 32.21
N GLU A 126 43.94 -17.57 33.43
CA GLU A 126 42.65 -18.06 33.93
C GLU A 126 42.08 -17.14 35.00
N THR A 127 40.77 -16.92 34.98
CA THR A 127 40.05 -16.33 36.12
C THR A 127 38.98 -17.27 36.64
N GLU A 128 38.93 -17.50 37.94
CA GLU A 128 37.89 -18.32 38.57
C GLU A 128 37.10 -17.45 39.56
N VAL A 129 35.80 -17.25 39.30
CA VAL A 129 34.91 -16.44 40.14
C VAL A 129 33.95 -17.36 40.88
N PHE A 130 34.02 -17.37 42.21
CA PHE A 130 33.09 -18.08 43.10
C PHE A 130 31.97 -17.13 43.52
N TYR A 131 30.73 -17.56 43.36
CA TYR A 131 29.56 -16.71 43.58
C TYR A 131 28.34 -17.51 44.02
N GLY A 132 27.35 -16.81 44.57
CA GLY A 132 26.07 -17.41 44.91
C GLY A 132 25.02 -16.39 45.36
N GLY A 133 23.78 -16.84 45.45
CA GLY A 133 22.64 -16.00 45.82
C GLY A 133 21.32 -16.48 45.20
N THR A 134 20.32 -15.61 45.23
CA THR A 134 19.04 -15.85 44.56
C THR A 134 19.01 -15.01 43.29
N PRO A 135 19.04 -15.63 42.09
CA PRO A 135 18.98 -14.89 40.83
C PRO A 135 17.76 -13.97 40.77
N GLN A 136 17.94 -12.81 40.17
CA GLN A 136 16.85 -11.91 39.82
C GLN A 136 16.66 -11.92 38.31
N LEU A 137 15.49 -11.50 37.85
CA LEU A 137 15.28 -11.23 36.43
C LEU A 137 15.76 -9.82 36.12
N SER A 138 16.12 -9.58 34.86
CA SER A 138 16.41 -8.27 34.31
C SER A 138 15.23 -7.32 34.42
N GLY A 139 15.48 -6.04 34.20
CA GLY A 139 14.45 -5.01 34.24
C GLY A 139 13.43 -5.10 33.08
N SER A 140 12.48 -4.17 33.12
CA SER A 140 11.59 -3.89 31.99
C SER A 140 12.41 -3.45 30.75
N PRO A 141 12.01 -3.83 29.52
CA PRO A 141 10.75 -4.50 29.18
C PRO A 141 10.80 -6.03 29.23
N TYR A 142 11.97 -6.65 29.24
CA TYR A 142 12.11 -8.08 28.98
C TYR A 142 11.85 -8.97 30.20
N ASN A 143 12.32 -8.61 31.39
CA ASN A 143 12.14 -9.41 32.60
C ASN A 143 12.61 -10.87 32.43
N VAL A 144 13.83 -11.04 31.93
CA VAL A 144 14.46 -12.32 31.56
C VAL A 144 15.64 -12.65 32.48
N GLY A 145 16.18 -13.86 32.41
CA GLY A 145 17.24 -14.36 33.29
C GLY A 145 16.98 -15.82 33.67
N MET A 146 17.31 -16.21 34.90
CA MET A 146 17.05 -17.55 35.41
C MET A 146 15.70 -17.65 36.13
N TYR A 147 14.74 -18.35 35.53
CA TYR A 147 13.42 -18.60 36.09
C TYR A 147 13.45 -19.82 37.02
N MET A 148 13.31 -19.56 38.32
CA MET A 148 13.23 -20.59 39.36
C MET A 148 11.76 -20.90 39.69
N ARG A 149 11.12 -21.82 38.94
CA ARG A 149 9.73 -22.24 39.18
C ARG A 149 9.67 -23.57 39.94
N PRO A 150 8.55 -23.90 40.61
CA PRO A 150 8.44 -25.16 41.37
C PRO A 150 8.64 -26.43 40.53
N ASN A 151 8.20 -26.44 39.27
CA ASN A 151 8.17 -27.63 38.41
C ASN A 151 9.17 -27.57 37.24
N SER A 152 9.89 -26.47 37.08
CA SER A 152 10.91 -26.31 36.05
C SER A 152 11.87 -25.18 36.41
N ILE A 153 13.13 -25.32 36.05
CA ILE A 153 14.11 -24.24 36.08
C ILE A 153 14.57 -24.01 34.65
N PHE A 154 14.65 -22.77 34.20
CA PHE A 154 15.16 -22.47 32.87
C PHE A 154 15.76 -21.08 32.79
N THR A 155 16.71 -20.88 31.88
CA THR A 155 17.30 -19.59 31.59
C THR A 155 16.80 -19.06 30.25
N VAL A 156 16.65 -17.75 30.17
CA VAL A 156 16.53 -16.97 28.94
C VAL A 156 17.37 -15.73 29.14
N SER A 157 18.40 -15.53 28.32
CA SER A 157 19.41 -14.50 28.58
C SER A 157 19.41 -13.39 27.52
N ASP A 158 18.60 -13.47 26.49
CA ASP A 158 18.53 -12.47 25.42
C ASP A 158 17.67 -11.26 25.85
N PRO A 159 18.14 -10.00 25.78
CA PRO A 159 19.39 -9.54 25.13
C PRO A 159 20.68 -9.58 25.97
N ASP A 160 20.61 -9.38 27.28
CA ASP A 160 21.77 -9.10 28.13
C ASP A 160 21.61 -9.62 29.57
N ALA A 161 20.95 -10.76 29.73
CA ALA A 161 20.54 -11.29 31.02
C ALA A 161 21.36 -12.49 31.53
N ALA A 162 22.44 -12.87 30.83
CA ALA A 162 23.39 -13.86 31.34
C ALA A 162 24.03 -13.40 32.65
N ARG A 163 24.37 -12.10 32.74
CA ARG A 163 24.90 -11.45 33.95
C ARG A 163 24.03 -11.57 35.21
N PHE A 164 22.75 -11.94 35.09
CA PHE A 164 21.85 -12.08 36.24
C PHE A 164 21.90 -13.46 36.91
N TRP A 165 22.61 -14.41 36.32
CA TRP A 165 22.74 -15.75 36.88
C TRP A 165 24.16 -16.33 36.85
N TRP A 166 25.12 -15.72 36.14
CA TRP A 166 26.54 -16.10 36.20
C TRP A 166 27.45 -14.92 35.81
N PRO A 167 28.67 -14.83 36.38
CA PRO A 167 29.64 -13.79 36.01
C PRO A 167 30.22 -14.06 34.63
N CYS A 168 30.08 -13.10 33.72
CA CYS A 168 30.55 -13.20 32.34
C CYS A 168 30.89 -11.82 31.77
N TYR A 169 31.56 -11.79 30.63
CA TYR A 169 31.64 -10.58 29.82
C TYR A 169 30.44 -10.58 28.86
N ASP A 170 29.33 -9.98 29.30
CA ASP A 170 28.00 -10.23 28.75
C ASP A 170 27.68 -9.36 27.54
N HIS A 171 28.40 -9.63 26.46
CA HIS A 171 28.33 -8.90 25.21
C HIS A 171 28.32 -9.86 24.01
N PRO A 172 27.45 -9.63 23.01
CA PRO A 172 27.19 -10.61 21.96
C PRO A 172 28.40 -10.97 21.09
N TRP A 173 29.39 -10.10 21.07
CA TRP A 173 30.57 -10.24 20.24
C TRP A 173 31.70 -11.07 20.85
N ASP A 174 31.74 -11.29 22.16
CA ASP A 174 32.78 -12.07 22.83
C ASP A 174 32.31 -13.53 22.95
N LYS A 175 32.46 -14.29 21.86
CA LYS A 175 31.98 -15.68 21.79
C LYS A 175 32.99 -16.62 22.44
N ALA A 176 32.51 -17.47 23.34
CA ALA A 176 33.34 -18.43 24.07
C ALA A 176 32.78 -19.85 23.94
N VAL A 177 33.65 -20.86 24.03
CA VAL A 177 33.19 -22.24 24.24
C VAL A 177 32.66 -22.36 25.68
N VAL A 178 31.57 -23.09 25.89
CA VAL A 178 30.96 -23.21 27.23
C VAL A 178 30.80 -24.67 27.64
N ASP A 179 31.39 -25.02 28.79
CA ASP A 179 31.14 -26.26 29.51
C ASP A 179 30.21 -26.00 30.70
N LEU A 180 29.22 -26.87 30.91
CA LEU A 180 28.23 -26.75 31.98
C LEU A 180 28.31 -27.98 32.90
N ILE A 181 28.59 -27.75 34.18
CA ILE A 181 28.65 -28.77 35.23
C ILE A 181 27.56 -28.43 36.26
N ILE A 182 26.40 -29.06 36.11
CA ILE A 182 25.19 -28.67 36.85
C ILE A 182 24.82 -29.72 37.87
N THR A 183 24.77 -29.32 39.15
CA THR A 183 24.33 -30.16 40.26
C THR A 183 22.94 -29.74 40.73
N MET A 184 22.00 -30.68 40.78
CA MET A 184 20.67 -30.43 41.34
C MET A 184 19.99 -31.72 41.79
N ARG A 185 18.76 -31.63 42.33
CA ARG A 185 17.92 -32.79 42.71
C ARG A 185 17.94 -33.91 41.65
N SER A 186 18.19 -35.14 42.07
CA SER A 186 18.47 -36.28 41.19
C SER A 186 17.25 -36.85 40.44
N ASP A 187 16.04 -36.47 40.85
CA ASP A 187 14.80 -36.87 40.19
C ASP A 187 14.44 -36.01 38.97
N TRP A 188 15.22 -34.95 38.70
CA TRP A 188 15.10 -34.13 37.50
C TRP A 188 16.25 -34.40 36.53
N LYS A 189 16.05 -34.02 35.27
CA LYS A 189 17.11 -34.01 34.25
C LYS A 189 17.44 -32.58 33.86
N VAL A 190 18.72 -32.36 33.55
CA VAL A 190 19.23 -31.10 33.02
C VAL A 190 19.40 -31.24 31.51
N ALA A 191 18.80 -30.33 30.73
CA ALA A 191 19.07 -30.15 29.32
C ALA A 191 19.81 -28.82 29.11
N ALA A 192 20.89 -28.86 28.33
CA ALA A 192 21.78 -27.72 28.15
C ALA A 192 22.52 -27.78 26.80
N ASN A 193 23.30 -26.73 26.50
CA ASN A 193 24.14 -26.66 25.30
C ASN A 193 25.19 -27.80 25.28
N GLY A 194 25.68 -28.16 24.10
CA GLY A 194 26.78 -29.10 23.91
C GLY A 194 26.41 -30.59 24.03
N LEU A 195 27.40 -31.48 24.06
CA LEU A 195 27.20 -32.92 24.22
C LEU A 195 27.18 -33.33 25.70
N ARG A 196 26.23 -34.20 26.06
CA ARG A 196 26.16 -34.76 27.43
C ARG A 196 27.27 -35.77 27.62
N GLU A 197 28.25 -35.44 28.46
CA GLU A 197 29.36 -36.33 28.81
C GLU A 197 28.94 -37.36 29.87
N SER A 198 28.27 -36.92 30.93
CA SER A 198 27.90 -37.81 32.04
C SER A 198 26.73 -37.28 32.89
N ILE A 199 26.08 -38.20 33.61
CA ILE A 199 25.19 -37.91 34.75
C ILE A 199 25.70 -38.77 35.91
N THR A 200 26.06 -38.13 37.02
CA THR A 200 26.58 -38.79 38.22
C THR A 200 25.63 -38.58 39.40
N ASP A 201 25.12 -39.67 39.99
CA ASP A 201 24.39 -39.62 41.27
C ASP A 201 25.39 -39.38 42.41
N ASN A 202 25.17 -38.33 43.18
CA ASN A 202 26.06 -37.92 44.28
C ASN A 202 25.77 -38.68 45.59
N GLY A 203 24.68 -39.46 45.65
CA GLY A 203 24.31 -40.27 46.81
C GLY A 203 23.65 -39.51 47.97
N ASP A 204 23.36 -38.22 47.77
CA ASP A 204 22.71 -37.32 48.73
C ASP A 204 21.35 -36.79 48.25
N GLY A 205 20.82 -37.35 47.16
CA GLY A 205 19.59 -36.91 46.51
C GLY A 205 19.81 -35.86 45.43
N THR A 206 21.06 -35.53 45.10
CA THR A 206 21.44 -34.71 43.94
C THR A 206 22.15 -35.54 42.87
N SER A 207 22.14 -35.05 41.64
CA SER A 207 22.96 -35.55 40.55
C SER A 207 23.70 -34.40 39.87
N THR A 208 24.90 -34.71 39.38
CA THR A 208 25.73 -33.79 38.61
C THR A 208 25.70 -34.19 37.14
N THR A 209 25.25 -33.31 36.25
CA THR A 209 25.28 -33.51 34.80
C THR A 209 26.37 -32.65 34.18
N ILE A 210 27.21 -33.25 33.34
CA ILE A 210 28.27 -32.55 32.60
C ILE A 210 27.89 -32.47 31.13
N TRP A 211 27.86 -31.26 30.60
CA TRP A 211 27.70 -30.94 29.18
C TRP A 211 28.95 -30.22 28.67
N ARG A 212 29.42 -30.61 27.49
CA ARG A 212 30.63 -30.07 26.85
C ARG A 212 30.30 -29.39 25.53
N GLY A 213 30.64 -28.11 25.39
CA GLY A 213 30.53 -27.39 24.14
C GLY A 213 31.74 -27.64 23.24
N GLU A 214 31.54 -27.69 21.92
CA GLU A 214 32.64 -27.81 20.95
C GLU A 214 32.88 -26.52 20.14
N HIS A 215 31.90 -25.61 20.11
CA HIS A 215 31.92 -24.41 19.29
C HIS A 215 31.64 -23.15 20.14
N PRO A 216 32.24 -22.00 19.79
CA PRO A 216 32.03 -20.76 20.52
C PRO A 216 30.59 -20.27 20.36
N MET A 217 30.04 -19.69 21.41
CA MET A 217 28.69 -19.11 21.47
C MET A 217 28.71 -17.79 22.21
N THR A 218 27.75 -16.94 21.88
CA THR A 218 27.46 -15.72 22.64
C THR A 218 26.86 -16.05 24.02
N THR A 219 27.09 -15.22 25.03
CA THR A 219 26.59 -15.39 26.41
C THR A 219 25.08 -15.57 26.50
N TYR A 220 24.28 -14.85 25.70
CA TYR A 220 22.83 -14.98 25.74
C TYR A 220 22.31 -16.35 25.25
N LEU A 221 23.13 -17.09 24.49
CA LEU A 221 22.80 -18.43 23.97
C LEU A 221 23.09 -19.55 24.96
N VAL A 222 23.74 -19.25 26.09
CA VAL A 222 23.99 -20.23 27.16
C VAL A 222 22.68 -20.54 27.87
N CYS A 223 22.35 -21.83 27.93
CA CYS A 223 21.10 -22.31 28.51
C CYS A 223 21.29 -23.43 29.53
N ILE A 224 20.49 -23.36 30.60
CA ILE A 224 20.24 -24.46 31.51
C ILE A 224 18.74 -24.59 31.63
N THR A 225 18.19 -25.75 31.28
CA THR A 225 16.81 -26.12 31.61
C THR A 225 16.80 -27.39 32.44
N ALA A 226 15.87 -27.48 33.38
CA ALA A 226 15.72 -28.65 34.22
C ALA A 226 14.27 -28.88 34.64
N GLY A 227 13.89 -30.15 34.69
CA GLY A 227 12.55 -30.57 35.06
C GLY A 227 12.43 -32.09 35.11
N ASP A 228 11.22 -32.56 35.40
CA ASP A 228 10.85 -33.95 35.19
C ASP A 228 10.71 -34.20 33.68
N TYR A 229 11.82 -34.59 33.03
CA TYR A 229 11.90 -34.76 31.58
C TYR A 229 11.98 -36.23 31.14
N VAL A 230 11.29 -36.52 30.05
CA VAL A 230 11.54 -37.66 29.17
C VAL A 230 12.41 -37.20 27.99
N GLU A 231 13.31 -38.08 27.55
CA GLU A 231 14.22 -37.82 26.43
C GLU A 231 13.71 -38.52 25.16
N ILE A 232 13.65 -37.78 24.05
CA ILE A 232 13.27 -38.29 22.73
C ILE A 232 14.49 -38.14 21.81
N PRO A 233 15.29 -39.21 21.62
CA PRO A 233 16.45 -39.18 20.74
C PRO A 233 16.04 -39.33 19.28
N GLN A 234 16.66 -38.54 18.41
CA GLN A 234 16.59 -38.64 16.95
C GLN A 234 18.00 -38.44 16.37
N THR A 235 18.16 -38.59 15.07
CA THR A 235 19.40 -38.27 14.36
C THR A 235 19.10 -37.67 12.99
N ALA A 236 19.94 -36.75 12.52
CA ALA A 236 19.92 -36.21 11.16
C ALA A 236 21.25 -36.50 10.43
N LEU A 237 21.35 -36.08 9.17
CA LEU A 237 22.57 -36.19 8.37
C LEU A 237 23.10 -37.62 8.33
N ASN A 238 22.24 -38.56 7.94
CA ASN A 238 22.55 -40.00 7.88
C ASN A 238 23.03 -40.63 9.21
N GLY A 239 22.62 -40.06 10.34
CA GLY A 239 22.97 -40.58 11.67
C GLY A 239 24.21 -39.95 12.30
N GLU A 240 24.85 -38.98 11.62
CA GLU A 240 26.05 -38.31 12.10
C GLU A 240 25.74 -37.22 13.13
N LEU A 241 24.58 -36.56 13.02
CA LEU A 241 24.16 -35.52 13.95
C LEU A 241 23.15 -36.05 14.98
N PRO A 242 23.50 -36.12 16.28
CA PRO A 242 22.55 -36.48 17.32
C PRO A 242 21.56 -35.34 17.59
N ILE A 243 20.29 -35.71 17.76
CA ILE A 243 19.22 -34.81 18.20
C ILE A 243 18.68 -35.31 19.54
N MET A 244 18.59 -34.44 20.53
CA MET A 244 18.09 -34.80 21.87
C MET A 244 17.01 -33.83 22.33
N ASN A 245 15.75 -34.28 22.33
CA ASN A 245 14.63 -33.49 22.80
C ASN A 245 14.24 -33.87 24.24
N PHE A 246 13.89 -32.88 25.05
CA PHE A 246 13.49 -33.00 26.45
C PHE A 246 12.09 -32.42 26.64
N VAL A 247 11.15 -33.29 27.02
CA VAL A 247 9.75 -32.89 27.22
C VAL A 247 9.19 -33.44 28.53
N SER A 248 8.17 -32.80 29.08
CA SER A 248 7.48 -33.36 30.25
C SER A 248 6.83 -34.71 29.90
N PRO A 249 6.74 -35.68 30.83
CA PRO A 249 6.19 -37.02 30.55
C PRO A 249 4.81 -37.02 29.89
N HIS A 250 3.94 -36.08 30.23
CA HIS A 250 2.59 -35.99 29.65
C HIS A 250 2.59 -35.52 28.18
N GLN A 251 3.70 -34.96 27.69
CA GLN A 251 3.86 -34.44 26.33
C GLN A 251 4.60 -35.42 25.40
N GLU A 252 5.13 -36.53 25.92
CA GLU A 252 6.00 -37.44 25.16
C GLU A 252 5.39 -37.85 23.81
N GLN A 253 4.12 -38.27 23.81
CA GLN A 253 3.46 -38.74 22.58
C GLN A 253 3.18 -37.59 21.59
N SER A 254 2.85 -36.40 22.09
CA SER A 254 2.66 -35.20 21.29
C SER A 254 3.99 -34.76 20.65
N ALA A 255 5.07 -34.74 21.44
CA ALA A 255 6.41 -34.36 20.99
C ALA A 255 6.95 -35.28 19.90
N ILE A 256 6.72 -36.60 19.99
CA ILE A 256 7.11 -37.56 18.93
C ILE A 256 6.46 -37.18 17.60
N TYR A 257 5.22 -36.69 17.62
CA TYR A 257 4.51 -36.27 16.42
C TYR A 257 4.96 -34.87 15.95
N ASP A 258 4.97 -33.89 16.85
CA ASP A 258 5.25 -32.48 16.52
C ASP A 258 6.70 -32.29 16.06
N LEU A 259 7.67 -32.95 16.72
CA LEU A 259 9.10 -32.88 16.37
C LEU A 259 9.54 -33.99 15.41
N GLY A 260 8.59 -34.76 14.86
CA GLY A 260 8.88 -35.92 14.01
C GLY A 260 9.62 -35.58 12.71
N ARG A 261 9.51 -34.34 12.22
CA ARG A 261 10.13 -33.87 10.97
C ARG A 261 11.45 -33.12 11.18
N LEU A 262 11.91 -33.02 12.42
CA LEU A 262 13.12 -32.28 12.72
C LEU A 262 14.37 -32.77 11.96
N PRO A 263 14.60 -34.09 11.75
CA PRO A 263 15.70 -34.55 10.90
C PRO A 263 15.62 -34.07 9.44
N GLU A 264 14.42 -34.10 8.85
CA GLU A 264 14.17 -33.62 7.48
C GLU A 264 14.44 -32.12 7.38
N MET A 265 14.01 -31.36 8.38
CA MET A 265 14.18 -29.92 8.46
C MET A 265 15.66 -29.50 8.52
N ILE A 266 16.47 -30.23 9.31
CA ILE A 266 17.92 -30.03 9.36
C ILE A 266 18.57 -30.32 8.01
N GLU A 267 18.17 -31.41 7.34
CA GLU A 267 18.70 -31.78 6.02
C GLU A 267 18.34 -30.73 4.95
N TYR A 268 17.10 -30.23 4.98
CA TYR A 268 16.63 -29.19 4.08
C TYR A 268 17.44 -27.90 4.20
N TYR A 269 17.53 -27.33 5.40
CA TYR A 269 18.30 -26.10 5.63
C TYR A 269 19.80 -26.29 5.41
N SER A 270 20.34 -27.48 5.71
CA SER A 270 21.73 -27.80 5.40
C SER A 270 22.02 -27.73 3.89
N GLY A 271 21.04 -28.08 3.04
CA GLY A 271 21.15 -27.97 1.59
C GLY A 271 21.10 -26.54 1.07
N LEU A 272 20.44 -25.62 1.79
CA LEU A 272 20.29 -24.22 1.38
C LEU A 272 21.42 -23.34 1.90
N PHE A 273 21.79 -23.47 3.18
CA PHE A 273 22.70 -22.54 3.86
C PHE A 273 24.12 -23.08 4.02
N GLY A 274 24.31 -24.40 3.91
CA GLY A 274 25.55 -25.10 4.24
C GLY A 274 25.35 -26.08 5.39
N LEU A 275 26.27 -27.01 5.61
CA LEU A 275 26.12 -28.07 6.62
C LEU A 275 25.86 -27.50 8.03
N TYR A 276 24.96 -28.16 8.77
CA TYR A 276 24.64 -27.81 10.16
C TYR A 276 25.91 -27.56 10.99
N PRO A 277 26.02 -26.42 11.69
CA PRO A 277 27.30 -25.93 12.21
C PRO A 277 27.79 -26.56 13.52
N PHE A 278 26.97 -27.34 14.23
CA PHE A 278 27.26 -27.77 15.60
C PHE A 278 27.24 -29.28 15.82
N GLU A 279 27.71 -29.70 16.98
CA GLU A 279 27.88 -31.08 17.41
C GLU A 279 26.57 -31.82 17.76
N LYS A 280 25.50 -31.07 18.03
CA LYS A 280 24.18 -31.56 18.46
C LYS A 280 23.09 -30.57 18.10
N TYR A 281 21.86 -31.05 17.96
CA TYR A 281 20.66 -30.23 18.06
C TYR A 281 19.67 -30.81 19.08
N GLY A 282 18.67 -30.05 19.49
CA GLY A 282 17.68 -30.52 20.44
C GLY A 282 16.74 -29.43 20.88
N ASN A 283 15.65 -29.82 21.52
CA ASN A 283 14.68 -28.91 22.10
C ASN A 283 14.43 -29.26 23.56
N ALA A 284 14.18 -28.27 24.43
CA ALA A 284 13.73 -28.47 25.79
C ALA A 284 12.46 -27.67 26.06
N THR A 285 11.38 -28.34 26.46
CA THR A 285 10.11 -27.64 26.78
C THR A 285 10.14 -27.08 28.19
N VAL A 286 9.69 -25.83 28.35
CA VAL A 286 9.62 -25.15 29.65
C VAL A 286 8.29 -24.41 29.77
N ASN A 287 7.90 -24.05 30.99
CA ASN A 287 6.73 -23.19 31.20
C ASN A 287 7.12 -21.71 30.99
N MET A 288 7.32 -21.32 29.73
CA MET A 288 7.68 -19.97 29.31
C MET A 288 6.48 -19.27 28.65
N SER A 289 6.27 -18.01 29.05
CA SER A 289 5.27 -17.12 28.47
C SER A 289 5.84 -15.75 28.08
N THR A 290 7.12 -15.49 28.39
CA THR A 290 7.80 -14.23 28.07
C THR A 290 8.07 -14.14 26.56
N PHE A 291 8.53 -15.25 25.98
CA PHE A 291 8.65 -15.48 24.55
C PHE A 291 7.92 -16.77 24.17
N GLY A 292 7.84 -17.07 22.87
CA GLY A 292 7.35 -18.37 22.40
C GLY A 292 8.42 -19.46 22.47
N ALA A 293 9.61 -19.16 21.97
CA ALA A 293 10.78 -20.02 22.00
C ALA A 293 12.05 -19.15 22.12
N MET A 294 13.22 -19.79 22.20
CA MET A 294 14.53 -19.15 22.27
C MET A 294 15.59 -20.09 21.68
N GLU A 295 16.45 -19.55 20.82
CA GLU A 295 17.28 -20.29 19.88
C GLU A 295 18.58 -20.85 20.47
N HIS A 296 18.67 -20.98 21.80
CA HIS A 296 19.89 -21.37 22.51
C HIS A 296 20.70 -22.46 21.77
N GLN A 297 21.99 -22.17 21.54
CA GLN A 297 22.84 -22.96 20.65
C GLN A 297 22.83 -24.44 21.02
N THR A 298 22.51 -25.33 20.07
CA THR A 298 22.38 -26.80 20.24
C THR A 298 21.23 -27.31 21.14
N MET A 299 20.44 -26.43 21.77
CA MET A 299 19.35 -26.81 22.69
C MET A 299 18.27 -25.72 22.77
N THR A 300 17.47 -25.61 21.72
CA THR A 300 16.35 -24.66 21.65
C THR A 300 15.40 -24.81 22.83
N THR A 301 15.02 -23.71 23.46
CA THR A 301 14.03 -23.71 24.54
C THR A 301 12.64 -23.42 23.95
N LEU A 302 11.68 -24.31 24.16
CA LEU A 302 10.32 -24.16 23.65
C LEU A 302 9.34 -23.89 24.81
N GLY A 303 8.42 -22.95 24.63
CA GLY A 303 7.22 -22.88 25.47
C GLY A 303 6.46 -24.20 25.40
N ASN A 304 6.10 -24.78 26.54
CA ASN A 304 5.48 -26.11 26.58
C ASN A 304 4.18 -26.20 25.76
N TYR A 305 3.46 -25.09 25.56
CA TYR A 305 2.26 -25.04 24.74
C TYR A 305 2.50 -25.32 23.24
N ILE A 306 3.75 -25.21 22.76
CA ILE A 306 4.14 -25.54 21.37
C ILE A 306 3.97 -27.03 21.07
N ILE A 307 4.05 -27.87 22.11
CA ILE A 307 3.91 -29.32 22.00
C ILE A 307 2.50 -29.74 22.44
N ASP A 308 1.61 -29.91 21.48
CA ASP A 308 0.19 -30.21 21.66
C ASP A 308 -0.30 -31.46 20.90
N GLY A 309 0.51 -31.99 19.98
CA GLY A 309 0.25 -33.20 19.22
C GLY A 309 -0.56 -32.98 17.94
N VAL A 310 -0.72 -31.73 17.50
CA VAL A 310 -1.36 -31.41 16.20
C VAL A 310 -0.40 -30.77 15.20
N ARG A 311 0.85 -30.51 15.59
CA ARG A 311 1.90 -29.88 14.77
C ARG A 311 1.50 -28.48 14.28
N GLY A 312 0.78 -27.71 15.10
CA GLY A 312 0.35 -26.34 14.76
C GLY A 312 1.46 -25.29 14.85
N HIS A 313 2.59 -25.62 15.48
CA HIS A 313 3.69 -24.70 15.78
C HIS A 313 5.01 -25.09 15.06
N GLU A 314 4.93 -25.86 13.98
CA GLU A 314 6.12 -26.32 13.24
C GLU A 314 6.96 -25.17 12.68
N LEU A 315 6.34 -24.06 12.28
CA LEU A 315 7.07 -22.88 11.81
C LEU A 315 7.90 -22.22 12.90
N THR A 316 7.43 -22.21 14.16
CA THR A 316 8.27 -21.77 15.28
C THR A 316 9.47 -22.68 15.43
N VAL A 317 9.30 -24.01 15.35
CA VAL A 317 10.45 -24.94 15.40
C VAL A 317 11.42 -24.70 14.24
N ALA A 318 10.90 -24.36 13.06
CA ALA A 318 11.70 -24.04 11.89
C ALA A 318 12.50 -22.73 12.08
N HIS A 319 11.88 -21.71 12.65
CA HIS A 319 12.51 -20.43 13.02
C HIS A 319 13.72 -20.67 13.94
N GLU A 320 13.49 -21.35 15.06
CA GLU A 320 14.53 -21.64 16.05
C GLU A 320 15.68 -22.49 15.51
N LEU A 321 15.38 -23.38 14.55
CA LEU A 321 16.39 -24.19 13.91
C LEU A 321 17.25 -23.36 12.94
N VAL A 322 16.67 -22.44 12.18
CA VAL A 322 17.40 -21.58 11.25
C VAL A 322 18.41 -20.71 12.00
N HIS A 323 18.07 -20.29 13.23
CA HIS A 323 18.99 -19.56 14.08
C HIS A 323 20.33 -20.27 14.34
N GLN A 324 20.37 -21.60 14.24
CA GLN A 324 21.62 -22.33 14.38
C GLN A 324 22.66 -21.91 13.32
N TRP A 325 22.23 -21.49 12.11
CA TRP A 325 23.11 -20.88 11.11
C TRP A 325 23.24 -19.37 11.31
N PHE A 326 22.12 -18.66 11.46
CA PHE A 326 22.05 -17.19 11.49
C PHE A 326 21.46 -16.69 12.81
N GLY A 327 22.30 -16.16 13.70
CA GLY A 327 22.00 -15.86 15.10
C GLY A 327 23.01 -16.55 16.01
N ASN A 328 23.31 -17.83 15.76
CA ASN A 328 24.22 -18.62 16.59
C ASN A 328 25.59 -18.80 15.95
N ALA A 329 25.67 -19.52 14.82
CA ALA A 329 26.97 -19.74 14.17
C ALA A 329 27.51 -18.42 13.61
N VAL A 330 26.68 -17.68 12.87
CA VAL A 330 26.93 -16.28 12.51
C VAL A 330 26.04 -15.40 13.36
N SER A 331 26.59 -14.77 14.39
CA SER A 331 25.85 -13.83 15.25
C SER A 331 26.05 -12.39 14.77
N PHE A 332 25.18 -11.47 15.18
CA PHE A 332 25.45 -10.04 14.97
C PHE A 332 26.53 -9.54 15.94
N LEU A 333 27.22 -8.46 15.58
CA LEU A 333 28.21 -7.84 16.47
C LEU A 333 27.56 -7.17 17.67
N ASP A 334 26.48 -6.43 17.47
CA ASP A 334 25.69 -5.74 18.49
C ASP A 334 24.23 -5.66 18.03
N PHE A 335 23.29 -5.36 18.92
CA PHE A 335 21.85 -5.36 18.64
C PHE A 335 21.41 -4.30 17.61
N TYR A 336 22.31 -3.40 17.19
CA TYR A 336 22.09 -2.58 16.00
C TYR A 336 21.76 -3.41 14.76
N ASP A 337 22.33 -4.60 14.69
CA ASP A 337 22.25 -5.54 13.58
C ASP A 337 21.37 -6.77 13.92
N VAL A 338 20.51 -6.70 14.95
CA VAL A 338 19.67 -7.83 15.41
C VAL A 338 18.87 -8.50 14.30
N TRP A 339 18.49 -7.75 13.26
CA TRP A 339 17.80 -8.27 12.09
C TRP A 339 18.61 -9.34 11.32
N LEU A 340 19.94 -9.37 11.41
CA LEU A 340 20.78 -10.41 10.79
C LEU A 340 20.55 -11.79 11.42
N SER A 341 19.92 -11.85 12.59
CA SER A 341 19.40 -13.08 13.22
C SER A 341 17.94 -13.28 12.81
N GLU A 342 17.06 -12.40 13.30
CA GLU A 342 15.61 -12.57 13.23
C GLU A 342 15.05 -12.63 11.80
N ALA A 343 15.60 -11.84 10.87
CA ALA A 343 15.10 -11.81 9.50
C ALA A 343 15.36 -13.13 8.78
N PHE A 344 16.51 -13.76 9.03
CA PHE A 344 16.89 -15.01 8.39
C PHE A 344 16.06 -16.16 8.95
N ALA A 345 15.84 -16.18 10.26
CA ALA A 345 14.99 -17.16 10.91
C ALA A 345 13.53 -17.06 10.45
N THR A 346 12.97 -15.84 10.43
CA THR A 346 11.66 -15.58 9.84
C THR A 346 11.64 -16.02 8.39
N TYR A 347 12.59 -15.61 7.55
CA TYR A 347 12.61 -15.99 6.13
C TYR A 347 12.70 -17.52 5.92
N GLY A 348 13.36 -18.24 6.83
CA GLY A 348 13.37 -19.70 6.86
C GLY A 348 11.99 -20.32 6.99
N GLU A 349 11.07 -19.70 7.73
CA GLU A 349 9.68 -20.17 7.84
C GLU A 349 9.01 -20.26 6.46
N MET A 350 9.14 -19.21 5.63
CA MET A 350 8.61 -19.20 4.26
C MET A 350 9.26 -20.29 3.39
N LEU A 351 10.57 -20.51 3.54
CA LEU A 351 11.27 -21.57 2.83
C LEU A 351 10.77 -22.96 3.26
N TRP A 352 10.42 -23.15 4.54
CA TRP A 352 9.82 -24.39 5.00
C TRP A 352 8.40 -24.60 4.49
N VAL A 353 7.58 -23.53 4.45
CA VAL A 353 6.25 -23.61 3.82
C VAL A 353 6.38 -24.01 2.35
N ASP A 354 7.32 -23.44 1.60
CA ASP A 354 7.55 -23.82 0.20
C ASP A 354 7.93 -25.30 0.06
N HIS A 355 8.87 -25.79 0.89
CA HIS A 355 9.30 -27.18 0.89
C HIS A 355 8.17 -28.18 1.21
N THR A 356 7.23 -27.79 2.07
CA THR A 356 6.25 -28.74 2.64
C THR A 356 4.86 -28.62 2.05
N GLU A 357 4.48 -27.43 1.59
CA GLU A 357 3.15 -27.10 1.07
C GLU A 357 3.20 -26.54 -0.35
N GLY A 358 4.36 -26.07 -0.81
CA GLY A 358 4.61 -25.57 -2.17
C GLY A 358 4.56 -24.04 -2.29
N TRP A 359 5.04 -23.56 -3.45
CA TRP A 359 5.26 -22.14 -3.72
C TRP A 359 4.03 -21.23 -3.50
N GLU A 360 2.83 -21.67 -3.88
CA GLU A 360 1.60 -20.89 -3.71
C GLU A 360 1.31 -20.64 -2.21
N ALA A 361 1.46 -21.68 -1.37
CA ALA A 361 1.31 -21.55 0.07
C ALA A 361 2.38 -20.62 0.68
N ALA A 362 3.61 -20.67 0.16
CA ALA A 362 4.68 -19.77 0.59
C ALA A 362 4.39 -18.30 0.22
N CYS A 363 3.82 -18.05 -0.97
CA CYS A 363 3.39 -16.71 -1.38
C CYS A 363 2.25 -16.17 -0.50
N ASP A 364 1.29 -17.02 -0.17
CA ASP A 364 0.20 -16.67 0.75
C ASP A 364 0.72 -16.40 2.17
N TYR A 365 1.70 -17.17 2.62
CA TYR A 365 2.39 -16.94 3.89
C TYR A 365 3.10 -15.58 3.91
N VAL A 366 3.89 -15.23 2.88
CA VAL A 366 4.52 -13.89 2.78
C VAL A 366 3.46 -12.79 2.79
N ARG A 367 2.41 -12.93 1.97
CA ARG A 367 1.33 -11.94 1.87
C ARG A 367 0.66 -11.69 3.22
N SER A 368 0.35 -12.75 3.96
CA SER A 368 -0.43 -12.66 5.19
C SER A 368 0.44 -12.47 6.44
N SER A 369 1.38 -13.36 6.68
CA SER A 369 2.20 -13.43 7.89
C SER A 369 3.32 -12.39 7.90
N TYR A 370 3.82 -11.94 6.74
CA TYR A 370 4.82 -10.86 6.71
C TYR A 370 4.20 -9.51 6.37
N HIS A 371 3.72 -9.37 5.13
CA HIS A 371 3.36 -8.06 4.58
C HIS A 371 2.13 -7.49 5.29
N ALA A 372 1.02 -8.23 5.34
CA ALA A 372 -0.20 -7.75 5.99
C ALA A 372 -0.03 -7.55 7.50
N TYR A 373 0.70 -8.46 8.17
CA TYR A 373 1.01 -8.32 9.60
C TYR A 373 1.83 -7.06 9.89
N TYR A 374 2.96 -6.86 9.20
CA TYR A 374 3.78 -5.66 9.38
C TYR A 374 3.00 -4.39 9.07
N MET A 375 2.23 -4.35 7.97
CA MET A 375 1.40 -3.20 7.62
C MET A 375 0.37 -2.88 8.69
N SER A 376 -0.29 -3.89 9.27
CA SER A 376 -1.26 -3.70 10.35
C SER A 376 -0.57 -3.11 11.59
N TRP A 377 0.55 -3.70 12.00
CA TRP A 377 1.32 -3.22 13.15
C TRP A 377 1.83 -1.79 12.95
N GLU A 378 2.40 -1.50 11.79
CA GLU A 378 2.95 -0.18 11.44
C GLU A 378 1.85 0.88 11.18
N ASN A 379 0.58 0.51 10.97
CA ASN A 379 -0.52 1.49 10.95
C ASN A 379 -0.85 2.00 12.37
N GLU A 380 -0.59 1.19 13.39
CA GLU A 380 -0.82 1.52 14.80
C GLU A 380 0.43 2.12 15.49
N ASN A 381 1.59 2.01 14.84
CA ASN A 381 2.89 2.41 15.37
C ASN A 381 3.60 3.37 14.40
N ASN A 382 4.46 4.27 14.88
CA ASN A 382 5.28 5.06 13.96
C ASN A 382 6.30 4.15 13.24
N PRO A 383 6.58 4.35 11.94
CA PRO A 383 7.50 3.49 11.20
C PRO A 383 8.92 3.50 11.79
N PRO A 384 9.43 2.36 12.27
CA PRO A 384 10.80 2.23 12.73
C PRO A 384 11.78 1.99 11.56
N THR A 385 13.07 2.15 11.83
CA THR A 385 14.16 1.59 11.00
C THR A 385 14.39 0.13 11.39
N ILE A 386 14.97 -0.66 10.49
CA ILE A 386 15.41 -2.03 10.82
C ILE A 386 16.71 -1.98 11.61
N TYR A 387 17.65 -1.17 11.15
CA TYR A 387 18.93 -0.94 11.82
C TYR A 387 18.79 -0.04 13.05
N ASP A 388 19.59 -0.33 14.08
CA ASP A 388 19.61 0.39 15.37
C ASP A 388 18.20 0.59 15.97
N PRO A 389 17.42 -0.51 16.15
CA PRO A 389 16.16 -0.41 16.86
C PRO A 389 16.42 0.00 18.33
N PRO A 390 15.53 0.74 18.98
CA PRO A 390 15.69 1.03 20.39
C PRO A 390 15.60 -0.26 21.22
N PHE A 391 16.24 -0.30 22.39
CA PHE A 391 16.30 -1.48 23.28
C PHE A 391 14.96 -2.17 23.53
N ASN A 392 13.85 -1.43 23.59
CA ASN A 392 12.51 -2.01 23.82
C ASN A 392 11.83 -2.54 22.55
N GLN A 393 12.50 -2.48 21.40
CA GLN A 393 12.00 -2.87 20.09
C GLN A 393 12.94 -3.83 19.35
N TYR A 394 13.96 -4.41 20.01
CA TYR A 394 14.85 -5.37 19.34
C TYR A 394 14.06 -6.51 18.68
N PHE A 395 13.03 -7.01 19.38
CA PHE A 395 12.19 -8.13 18.94
C PHE A 395 10.79 -7.68 18.50
N TYR A 396 10.73 -6.72 17.57
CA TYR A 396 9.49 -6.19 17.01
C TYR A 396 9.45 -6.40 15.49
N PRO A 397 8.27 -6.25 14.84
CA PRO A 397 8.07 -6.69 13.46
C PRO A 397 9.01 -6.10 12.39
N GLN A 398 9.73 -5.04 12.70
CA GLN A 398 10.75 -4.51 11.80
C GLN A 398 12.02 -5.38 11.73
N SER A 399 12.40 -6.06 12.81
CA SER A 399 13.55 -6.98 12.84
C SER A 399 13.21 -8.34 12.24
N TYR A 400 11.92 -8.73 12.30
CA TYR A 400 11.37 -9.97 11.78
C TYR A 400 10.77 -9.80 10.39
N GLU A 401 9.47 -9.49 10.29
CA GLU A 401 8.69 -9.57 9.05
C GLU A 401 9.12 -8.55 8.01
N LYS A 402 9.39 -7.29 8.40
CA LYS A 402 9.90 -6.29 7.45
C LYS A 402 11.24 -6.73 6.90
N ALA A 403 12.17 -7.14 7.75
CA ALA A 403 13.51 -7.53 7.34
C ALA A 403 13.52 -8.83 6.51
N ALA A 404 12.67 -9.81 6.84
CA ALA A 404 12.46 -11.00 6.01
C ALA A 404 11.89 -10.64 4.63
N SER A 405 11.01 -9.62 4.56
CA SER A 405 10.54 -9.07 3.28
C SER A 405 11.68 -8.42 2.48
N VAL A 406 12.66 -7.81 3.15
CA VAL A 406 13.88 -7.28 2.49
C VAL A 406 14.71 -8.41 1.90
N LEU A 407 14.91 -9.52 2.62
CA LEU A 407 15.58 -10.71 2.07
C LEU A 407 14.81 -11.28 0.87
N HIS A 408 13.47 -11.32 0.95
CA HIS A 408 12.62 -11.77 -0.15
C HIS A 408 12.72 -10.88 -1.40
N MET A 409 12.73 -9.55 -1.23
CA MET A 409 12.95 -8.60 -2.32
C MET A 409 14.39 -8.65 -2.87
N LEU A 410 15.38 -8.97 -2.02
CA LEU A 410 16.74 -9.20 -2.47
C LEU A 410 16.82 -10.46 -3.35
N ARG A 411 16.13 -11.55 -2.97
CA ARG A 411 15.98 -12.76 -3.80
C ARG A 411 15.30 -12.46 -5.14
N LEU A 412 14.26 -11.61 -5.18
CA LEU A 412 13.66 -11.16 -6.44
C LEU A 412 14.69 -10.50 -7.36
N LYS A 413 15.54 -9.62 -6.80
CA LYS A 413 16.58 -8.90 -7.55
C LYS A 413 17.72 -9.80 -8.04
N PHE A 414 18.11 -10.79 -7.23
CA PHE A 414 19.23 -11.69 -7.50
C PHE A 414 18.84 -12.88 -8.38
N GLY A 415 17.60 -13.36 -8.24
CA GLY A 415 17.24 -14.72 -8.60
C GLY A 415 17.78 -15.75 -7.59
N ASP A 416 17.27 -16.98 -7.67
CA ASP A 416 17.52 -18.02 -6.67
C ASP A 416 19.01 -18.40 -6.56
N ASP A 417 19.68 -18.64 -7.69
CA ASP A 417 21.06 -19.13 -7.69
C ASP A 417 22.01 -18.19 -6.95
N MET A 418 21.98 -16.89 -7.29
CA MET A 418 22.84 -15.88 -6.65
C MET A 418 22.42 -15.61 -5.20
N PHE A 419 21.12 -15.67 -4.89
CA PHE A 419 20.64 -15.43 -3.53
C PHE A 419 21.11 -16.52 -2.57
N PHE A 420 20.98 -17.80 -2.93
CA PHE A 420 21.47 -18.88 -2.06
C PHE A 420 23.00 -18.97 -2.05
N GLU A 421 23.70 -18.58 -3.12
CA GLU A 421 25.16 -18.36 -3.09
C GLU A 421 25.55 -17.28 -2.07
N LEU A 422 24.80 -16.18 -1.99
CA LEU A 422 25.00 -15.13 -0.98
C LEU A 422 24.85 -15.68 0.43
N LEU A 423 23.77 -16.42 0.72
CA LEU A 423 23.56 -17.00 2.05
C LEU A 423 24.67 -17.97 2.46
N GLN A 424 25.11 -18.82 1.54
CA GLN A 424 26.20 -19.78 1.77
C GLN A 424 27.55 -19.09 1.95
N THR A 425 27.84 -18.05 1.15
CA THR A 425 29.07 -17.28 1.24
C THR A 425 29.12 -16.51 2.56
N TYR A 426 28.03 -15.84 2.92
CA TYR A 426 27.89 -15.14 4.18
C TYR A 426 28.06 -16.08 5.38
N PHE A 427 27.40 -17.24 5.35
CA PHE A 427 27.55 -18.26 6.39
C PHE A 427 29.00 -18.73 6.50
N GLU A 428 29.63 -19.17 5.42
CA GLU A 428 31.00 -19.71 5.45
C GLU A 428 32.04 -18.66 5.87
N GLU A 429 31.88 -17.40 5.46
CA GLU A 429 32.83 -16.33 5.79
C GLU A 429 32.80 -15.95 7.29
N TYR A 430 31.61 -15.96 7.90
CA TYR A 430 31.43 -15.52 9.30
C TYR A 430 31.12 -16.66 10.28
N LYS A 431 31.13 -17.93 9.85
CA LYS A 431 30.83 -19.08 10.71
C LYS A 431 31.70 -19.06 11.97
N HIS A 432 31.04 -19.17 13.13
CA HIS A 432 31.60 -19.08 14.48
C HIS A 432 32.08 -17.68 14.91
N GLY A 433 31.80 -16.64 14.12
CA GLY A 433 32.13 -15.25 14.42
C GLY A 433 30.89 -14.36 14.47
N ASN A 434 31.13 -13.06 14.30
CA ASN A 434 30.10 -12.03 14.25
C ASN A 434 30.17 -11.26 12.92
N ALA A 435 29.02 -10.75 12.47
CA ALA A 435 28.91 -9.91 11.29
C ALA A 435 28.11 -8.63 11.58
N VAL A 436 28.27 -7.63 10.71
CA VAL A 436 27.46 -6.40 10.70
C VAL A 436 26.75 -6.21 9.35
N THR A 437 25.72 -5.37 9.32
CA THR A 437 24.92 -5.07 8.11
C THR A 437 25.80 -4.66 6.92
N ALA A 438 26.84 -3.85 7.17
CA ALA A 438 27.74 -3.37 6.12
C ALA A 438 28.54 -4.50 5.46
N GLU A 439 28.87 -5.55 6.20
CA GLU A 439 29.59 -6.72 5.69
C GLU A 439 28.66 -7.61 4.86
N PHE A 440 27.44 -7.84 5.33
CA PHE A 440 26.43 -8.54 4.53
C PHE A 440 26.13 -7.79 3.21
N GLN A 441 25.98 -6.46 3.27
CA GLN A 441 25.83 -5.63 2.07
C GLN A 441 27.02 -5.81 1.13
N ALA A 442 28.26 -5.78 1.64
CA ALA A 442 29.45 -5.91 0.81
C ALA A 442 29.51 -7.26 0.07
N ILE A 443 29.17 -8.37 0.73
CA ILE A 443 29.10 -9.69 0.08
C ILE A 443 28.00 -9.70 -0.98
N ALA A 444 26.84 -9.12 -0.68
CA ALA A 444 25.74 -9.02 -1.63
C ALA A 444 26.15 -8.22 -2.88
N GLU A 445 26.84 -7.09 -2.71
CA GLU A 445 27.36 -6.28 -3.83
C GLU A 445 28.43 -7.01 -4.65
N ASP A 446 29.33 -7.76 -3.99
CA ASP A 446 30.38 -8.53 -4.66
C ASP A 446 29.80 -9.66 -5.53
N ILE A 447 28.73 -10.32 -5.09
CA ILE A 447 28.02 -11.37 -5.85
C ILE A 447 27.16 -10.75 -6.96
N TYR A 448 26.43 -9.68 -6.66
CA TYR A 448 25.54 -9.03 -7.63
C TYR A 448 26.30 -8.33 -8.75
N GLY A 449 27.50 -7.82 -8.46
CA GLY A 449 28.37 -7.10 -9.39
C GLY A 449 28.04 -5.62 -9.56
N GLU A 450 27.02 -5.10 -8.86
CA GLU A 450 26.62 -3.69 -8.83
C GLU A 450 26.33 -3.22 -7.40
N SER A 451 26.29 -1.91 -7.19
CA SER A 451 26.03 -1.37 -5.85
C SER A 451 24.56 -1.54 -5.44
N LEU A 452 24.38 -1.87 -4.16
CA LEU A 452 23.10 -2.03 -3.49
C LEU A 452 22.86 -0.90 -2.46
N ASP A 453 23.68 0.16 -2.48
CA ASP A 453 23.58 1.32 -1.57
C ASP A 453 22.16 1.86 -1.48
N GLN A 454 21.48 2.03 -2.62
CA GLN A 454 20.11 2.51 -2.65
C GLN A 454 19.16 1.54 -1.94
N PHE A 455 19.29 0.24 -2.21
CA PHE A 455 18.44 -0.81 -1.68
C PHE A 455 18.54 -0.88 -0.15
N PHE A 456 19.77 -0.94 0.40
CA PHE A 456 19.98 -0.96 1.84
C PHE A 456 19.59 0.37 2.50
N ARG A 457 19.89 1.51 1.86
CA ARG A 457 19.51 2.83 2.38
C ARG A 457 18.01 2.97 2.57
N GLN A 458 17.19 2.51 1.63
CA GLN A 458 15.73 2.66 1.74
C GLN A 458 15.11 1.60 2.65
N TRP A 459 15.62 0.36 2.65
CA TRP A 459 14.96 -0.75 3.32
C TRP A 459 15.46 -1.02 4.74
N ILE A 460 16.79 -0.96 4.95
CA ILE A 460 17.41 -1.24 6.26
C ILE A 460 17.51 0.04 7.10
N PHE A 461 18.08 1.09 6.50
CA PHE A 461 18.33 2.37 7.18
C PHE A 461 17.16 3.35 7.07
N GLY A 462 16.22 3.12 6.14
CA GLY A 462 15.07 3.96 5.88
C GLY A 462 13.82 3.57 6.67
N LYS A 463 12.89 4.53 6.81
CA LYS A 463 11.63 4.34 7.54
C LYS A 463 10.46 4.12 6.59
N GLY A 464 9.47 3.37 7.04
CA GLY A 464 8.21 3.16 6.32
C GLY A 464 8.33 2.21 5.14
N ILE A 465 7.27 2.19 4.34
CA ILE A 465 7.11 1.37 3.12
C ILE A 465 6.34 2.18 2.07
N PRO A 466 6.59 1.98 0.77
CA PRO A 466 5.98 2.80 -0.28
C PRO A 466 4.58 2.32 -0.67
N ARG A 467 3.77 3.24 -1.19
CA ARG A 467 2.70 2.93 -2.14
C ARG A 467 3.28 3.01 -3.55
N ALA A 468 2.70 2.28 -4.49
CA ALA A 468 3.03 2.39 -5.91
C ALA A 468 1.77 2.59 -6.74
N GLU A 469 1.88 3.40 -7.78
CA GLU A 469 0.87 3.65 -8.80
C GLU A 469 1.46 3.28 -10.16
N TYR A 470 0.67 2.72 -11.04
CA TYR A 470 1.14 2.35 -12.39
C TYR A 470 0.04 2.49 -13.44
N SER A 471 0.45 2.53 -14.71
CA SER A 471 -0.43 2.50 -15.87
C SER A 471 0.19 1.61 -16.95
N VAL A 472 -0.64 0.88 -17.68
CA VAL A 472 -0.21 -0.12 -18.68
C VAL A 472 -0.69 0.31 -20.06
N TRP A 473 0.24 0.38 -21.00
CA TRP A 473 0.02 0.88 -22.34
C TRP A 473 0.67 -0.02 -23.37
N HIS A 474 0.10 -0.09 -24.58
CA HIS A 474 0.66 -0.84 -25.69
C HIS A 474 0.60 -0.03 -26.98
N HIS A 475 1.59 -0.18 -27.85
CA HIS A 475 1.57 0.46 -29.16
C HIS A 475 1.19 -0.56 -30.24
N PRO A 476 0.17 -0.30 -31.08
CA PRO A 476 -0.40 -1.29 -31.99
C PRO A 476 0.59 -1.75 -33.07
N ASP A 477 1.47 -0.85 -33.52
CA ASP A 477 2.38 -1.15 -34.64
C ASP A 477 3.78 -1.65 -34.24
N SER A 478 4.14 -1.65 -32.95
CA SER A 478 5.54 -1.86 -32.54
C SER A 478 5.79 -3.05 -31.62
N SER A 479 4.75 -3.78 -31.19
CA SER A 479 4.89 -4.88 -30.19
C SER A 479 5.68 -4.42 -28.95
N ILE A 480 5.43 -3.19 -28.51
CA ILE A 480 6.03 -2.61 -27.31
C ILE A 480 4.95 -2.43 -26.26
N LEU A 481 5.19 -3.01 -25.09
CA LEU A 481 4.44 -2.74 -23.87
C LEU A 481 5.18 -1.65 -23.09
N LYS A 482 4.45 -0.62 -22.66
CA LYS A 482 4.93 0.47 -21.82
C LYS A 482 4.21 0.43 -20.47
N ILE A 483 4.97 0.38 -19.38
CA ILE A 483 4.43 0.46 -18.02
C ILE A 483 5.06 1.67 -17.34
N ASN A 484 4.24 2.68 -17.06
CA ASN A 484 4.67 3.81 -16.24
C ASN A 484 4.40 3.45 -14.78
N ALA A 485 5.37 3.64 -13.90
CA ALA A 485 5.20 3.31 -12.49
C ALA A 485 5.90 4.32 -11.58
N ARG A 486 5.23 4.71 -10.50
CA ARG A 486 5.70 5.71 -9.55
C ARG A 486 5.46 5.25 -8.13
N THR A 487 6.39 5.55 -7.22
CA THR A 487 6.20 5.34 -5.79
C THR A 487 5.82 6.63 -5.06
N THR A 488 5.07 6.48 -3.98
CA THR A 488 4.85 7.53 -2.98
C THR A 488 5.10 6.96 -1.59
N SER A 489 5.58 7.78 -0.66
CA SER A 489 5.89 7.35 0.70
C SER A 489 5.26 8.32 1.69
N THR A 490 4.77 7.78 2.81
CA THR A 490 4.32 8.59 3.96
C THR A 490 5.48 8.99 4.86
N SER A 491 6.67 8.42 4.65
CA SER A 491 7.90 8.78 5.35
C SER A 491 8.78 9.69 4.49
N ALA A 492 9.87 10.20 5.07
CA ALA A 492 10.90 10.94 4.33
C ALA A 492 11.80 10.03 3.46
N THR A 493 11.55 8.72 3.43
CA THR A 493 12.35 7.77 2.65
C THR A 493 11.78 7.67 1.24
N ASP A 494 12.64 7.94 0.27
CA ASP A 494 12.38 7.73 -1.14
C ASP A 494 12.64 6.25 -1.50
N PHE A 495 11.67 5.61 -2.14
CA PHE A 495 11.75 4.20 -2.50
C PHE A 495 11.77 4.03 -4.02
N THR A 496 12.81 3.39 -4.54
CA THR A 496 12.78 2.79 -5.87
C THR A 496 12.61 1.29 -5.70
N VAL A 497 11.59 0.72 -6.31
CA VAL A 497 11.21 -0.69 -6.09
C VAL A 497 11.04 -1.42 -7.40
N ASP A 498 11.47 -2.68 -7.42
CA ASP A 498 11.18 -3.61 -8.49
C ASP A 498 9.84 -4.29 -8.18
N ILE A 499 8.92 -4.31 -9.13
CA ILE A 499 7.58 -4.89 -8.98
C ILE A 499 7.42 -5.95 -10.09
N PRO A 500 7.22 -7.23 -9.75
CA PRO A 500 7.00 -8.26 -10.76
C PRO A 500 5.57 -8.20 -11.29
N PHE A 501 5.42 -8.20 -12.61
CA PHE A 501 4.14 -8.27 -13.31
C PHE A 501 4.03 -9.60 -14.02
N LEU A 502 2.89 -10.28 -13.87
CA LEU A 502 2.50 -11.37 -14.75
C LEU A 502 1.59 -10.79 -15.84
N ILE A 503 2.04 -10.81 -17.10
CA ILE A 503 1.27 -10.34 -18.25
C ILE A 503 0.69 -11.53 -18.99
N GLN A 504 -0.59 -11.48 -19.31
CA GLN A 504 -1.24 -12.45 -20.19
C GLN A 504 -1.44 -11.85 -21.57
N THR A 505 -1.05 -12.57 -22.61
CA THR A 505 -1.24 -12.20 -24.01
C THR A 505 -1.92 -13.33 -24.77
N ALA A 506 -2.35 -13.07 -26.00
CA ALA A 506 -2.87 -14.11 -26.89
C ALA A 506 -1.84 -15.23 -27.20
N ALA A 507 -0.54 -14.97 -27.01
CA ALA A 507 0.53 -15.95 -27.22
C ALA A 507 0.85 -16.79 -25.97
N GLY A 508 0.32 -16.42 -24.80
CA GLY A 508 0.64 -17.02 -23.50
C GLY A 508 0.96 -15.96 -22.44
N SER A 509 1.43 -16.41 -21.28
CA SER A 509 1.81 -15.53 -20.16
C SER A 509 3.32 -15.32 -20.09
N ASP A 510 3.74 -14.14 -19.65
CA ASP A 510 5.13 -13.80 -19.39
C ASP A 510 5.29 -13.00 -18.09
N SER A 511 6.48 -13.01 -17.50
CA SER A 511 6.80 -12.26 -16.28
C SER A 511 7.75 -11.11 -16.59
N LEU A 512 7.37 -9.91 -16.17
CA LEU A 512 8.13 -8.68 -16.36
C LEU A 512 8.54 -8.11 -15.01
N LEU A 513 9.70 -7.46 -14.96
CA LEU A 513 10.14 -6.70 -13.79
C LEU A 513 10.00 -5.21 -14.09
N VAL A 514 9.13 -4.52 -13.36
CA VAL A 514 8.82 -3.10 -13.54
C VAL A 514 9.48 -2.31 -12.41
N VAL A 515 10.27 -1.30 -12.75
CA VAL A 515 10.84 -0.38 -11.76
C VAL A 515 9.86 0.76 -11.52
N ALA A 516 9.61 1.10 -10.26
CA ALA A 516 8.86 2.28 -9.86
C ALA A 516 9.75 3.19 -8.99
N SER A 517 9.74 4.50 -9.25
CA SER A 517 10.54 5.48 -8.49
C SER A 517 9.71 6.68 -8.03
N PRO A 518 10.19 7.52 -7.09
CA PRO A 518 9.42 8.68 -6.61
C PRO A 518 9.17 9.73 -7.71
N THR A 519 10.06 9.77 -8.71
CA THR A 519 9.95 10.65 -9.88
C THR A 519 9.10 10.06 -11.01
N GLY A 520 8.75 8.78 -10.92
CA GLY A 520 8.11 8.03 -11.99
C GLY A 520 9.13 7.44 -12.97
N GLU A 521 8.93 6.19 -13.37
CA GLU A 521 9.73 5.47 -14.36
C GLU A 521 8.86 5.03 -15.53
N VAL A 522 9.46 5.02 -16.73
CA VAL A 522 8.86 4.48 -17.96
C VAL A 522 9.58 3.17 -18.28
N ASN A 523 8.87 2.05 -18.21
CA ASN A 523 9.41 0.72 -18.48
C ASN A 523 8.93 0.25 -19.85
N LEU A 524 9.86 -0.06 -20.77
CA LEU A 524 9.54 -0.50 -22.13
C LEU A 524 9.96 -1.95 -22.34
N PHE A 525 9.04 -2.77 -22.85
CA PHE A 525 9.25 -4.19 -23.11
C PHE A 525 8.94 -4.49 -24.58
N GLU A 526 9.97 -4.91 -25.33
CA GLU A 526 9.87 -5.25 -26.75
C GLU A 526 9.35 -6.68 -26.97
N GLY A 527 8.76 -6.94 -28.13
CA GLY A 527 8.27 -8.27 -28.51
C GLY A 527 6.98 -8.69 -27.80
N MET A 528 6.32 -7.76 -27.12
CA MET A 528 5.10 -8.01 -26.35
C MET A 528 3.86 -7.63 -27.18
N ASN A 529 2.92 -8.56 -27.29
CA ASN A 529 1.60 -8.28 -27.86
C ASN A 529 0.76 -7.45 -26.88
N ALA A 530 -0.35 -6.89 -27.37
CA ALA A 530 -1.33 -6.23 -26.53
C ALA A 530 -1.72 -7.14 -25.36
N PRO A 531 -1.64 -6.66 -24.11
CA PRO A 531 -2.00 -7.45 -22.93
C PRO A 531 -3.51 -7.71 -22.94
N LEU A 532 -3.89 -8.96 -22.65
CA LEU A 532 -5.27 -9.35 -22.40
C LEU A 532 -5.65 -9.14 -20.93
N ASP A 533 -4.69 -9.40 -20.04
CA ASP A 533 -4.82 -9.25 -18.59
C ASP A 533 -3.43 -9.09 -17.96
N TYR A 534 -3.37 -8.59 -16.73
CA TYR A 534 -2.14 -8.52 -15.97
C TYR A 534 -2.37 -8.61 -14.45
N SER A 535 -1.36 -9.13 -13.75
CA SER A 535 -1.29 -9.15 -12.28
C SER A 535 -0.02 -8.44 -11.84
N ALA A 536 -0.18 -7.25 -11.27
CA ALA A 536 0.92 -6.45 -10.73
C ALA A 536 1.30 -6.94 -9.32
N ASN A 537 2.60 -6.92 -9.01
CA ASN A 537 3.18 -7.56 -7.81
C ASN A 537 2.73 -9.02 -7.64
N HIS A 538 2.73 -9.77 -8.75
CA HIS A 538 2.32 -11.17 -8.76
C HIS A 538 3.10 -11.97 -7.69
N ASN A 539 2.45 -12.86 -6.97
CA ASN A 539 3.02 -13.61 -5.83
C ASN A 539 3.50 -12.77 -4.63
N ASN A 540 3.19 -11.47 -4.59
CA ASN A 540 3.46 -10.58 -3.44
C ASN A 540 4.95 -10.46 -3.08
N TRP A 541 5.86 -10.49 -4.06
CA TRP A 541 7.30 -10.35 -3.80
C TRP A 541 7.69 -9.03 -3.14
N THR A 542 7.00 -7.95 -3.51
CA THR A 542 7.38 -6.59 -3.11
C THR A 542 6.52 -6.12 -1.95
N LEU A 543 7.15 -5.65 -0.87
CA LEU A 543 6.46 -5.04 0.27
C LEU A 543 5.95 -3.65 -0.11
N LEU A 544 4.64 -3.52 -0.32
CA LEU A 544 3.97 -2.27 -0.69
C LEU A 544 2.79 -2.01 0.25
N ARG A 545 2.62 -0.77 0.69
CA ARG A 545 1.44 -0.33 1.45
C ARG A 545 0.17 -0.37 0.59
N GLY A 546 0.33 -0.17 -0.71
CA GLY A 546 -0.75 -0.19 -1.67
C GLY A 546 -0.19 -0.13 -3.08
N LEU A 547 -0.90 -0.76 -4.00
CA LEU A 547 -0.57 -0.81 -5.41
C LEU A 547 -1.84 -0.47 -6.20
N THR A 548 -1.81 0.64 -6.92
CA THR A 548 -2.98 1.16 -7.64
C THR A 548 -2.69 1.24 -9.12
N GLY A 549 -3.46 0.49 -9.92
CA GLY A 549 -3.43 0.60 -11.37
C GLY A 549 -4.35 1.72 -11.84
N SER A 550 -3.84 2.60 -12.70
CA SER A 550 -4.63 3.60 -13.40
C SER A 550 -5.22 2.95 -14.64
N SER A 551 -6.53 2.75 -14.62
CA SER A 551 -7.31 2.26 -15.76
C SER A 551 -8.42 3.26 -16.08
N ILE A 552 -8.77 3.35 -17.35
CA ILE A 552 -9.92 4.13 -17.78
C ILE A 552 -11.21 3.45 -17.30
N SER A 553 -12.20 4.23 -16.86
CA SER A 553 -13.56 3.75 -16.63
C SER A 553 -14.54 4.62 -17.40
N LEU A 554 -15.41 3.97 -18.17
CA LEU A 554 -16.51 4.64 -18.84
C LEU A 554 -17.65 4.72 -17.82
N GLU A 555 -17.81 5.85 -17.13
CA GLU A 555 -18.77 5.98 -16.03
C GLU A 555 -20.22 5.87 -16.47
N ARG A 556 -20.58 6.53 -17.58
CA ARG A 556 -21.96 6.60 -18.08
C ARG A 556 -22.03 6.49 -19.61
N ALA A 557 -23.07 5.79 -20.09
CA ALA A 557 -23.55 5.83 -21.46
C ALA A 557 -25.04 6.22 -21.42
N ILE A 558 -25.32 7.51 -21.62
CA ILE A 558 -26.65 8.10 -21.43
C ILE A 558 -27.36 8.11 -22.78
N PRO A 559 -28.54 7.47 -22.89
CA PRO A 559 -29.32 7.53 -24.12
C PRO A 559 -29.83 8.96 -24.36
N MET A 560 -29.82 9.41 -25.61
CA MET A 560 -30.31 10.73 -26.01
C MET A 560 -31.15 10.60 -27.28
N ARG A 561 -31.61 11.74 -27.82
CA ARG A 561 -32.32 11.80 -29.09
C ARG A 561 -31.40 11.39 -30.24
N ASP A 562 -31.65 10.23 -30.84
CA ASP A 562 -30.87 9.70 -31.98
C ASP A 562 -29.34 9.72 -31.71
N SER A 563 -28.95 9.61 -30.45
CA SER A 563 -27.57 9.80 -29.98
C SER A 563 -27.34 9.18 -28.60
N ALA A 564 -26.07 9.11 -28.19
CA ALA A 564 -25.66 8.66 -26.86
C ALA A 564 -24.55 9.57 -26.31
N MET A 565 -24.67 10.01 -25.06
CA MET A 565 -23.62 10.77 -24.37
C MET A 565 -22.79 9.86 -23.47
N LEU A 566 -21.49 9.85 -23.71
CA LEU A 566 -20.50 9.09 -22.98
C LEU A 566 -19.78 9.99 -21.99
N VAL A 567 -19.65 9.53 -20.75
CA VAL A 567 -18.98 10.25 -19.66
C VAL A 567 -17.96 9.31 -19.04
N TRP A 568 -16.72 9.78 -18.94
CA TRP A 568 -15.62 9.08 -18.30
C TRP A 568 -14.73 10.02 -17.49
N GLN A 569 -13.98 9.46 -16.55
CA GLN A 569 -12.94 10.17 -15.84
C GLN A 569 -11.67 10.26 -16.69
N GLU A 570 -11.21 11.48 -16.97
CA GLU A 570 -9.99 11.67 -17.74
C GLU A 570 -8.74 11.18 -16.99
N MET A 571 -7.85 10.49 -17.70
CA MET A 571 -6.57 10.03 -17.17
C MET A 571 -5.49 11.10 -17.38
N PRO A 572 -4.67 11.44 -16.37
CA PRO A 572 -3.64 12.47 -16.49
C PRO A 572 -2.60 12.24 -17.60
N GLU A 573 -2.32 10.98 -17.92
CA GLU A 573 -1.34 10.58 -18.94
C GLU A 573 -1.94 10.51 -20.36
N ALA A 574 -3.28 10.47 -20.47
CA ALA A 574 -3.96 10.40 -21.76
C ALA A 574 -4.12 11.80 -22.36
N VAL A 575 -3.82 11.93 -23.66
CA VAL A 575 -4.06 13.16 -24.42
C VAL A 575 -5.27 13.03 -25.37
N ASN A 576 -5.76 11.82 -25.56
CA ASN A 576 -6.91 11.52 -26.41
C ASN A 576 -7.56 10.19 -25.96
N TYR A 577 -8.76 9.91 -26.46
CA TYR A 577 -9.50 8.70 -26.18
C TYR A 577 -10.03 8.10 -27.48
N LEU A 578 -9.72 6.83 -27.75
CA LEU A 578 -10.30 6.05 -28.85
C LEU A 578 -11.60 5.42 -28.37
N ILE A 579 -12.71 5.92 -28.89
CA ILE A 579 -14.05 5.45 -28.59
C ILE A 579 -14.44 4.38 -29.60
N HIS A 580 -14.82 3.22 -29.10
CA HIS A 580 -15.38 2.15 -29.90
C HIS A 580 -16.87 2.07 -29.61
N PHE A 581 -17.68 2.08 -30.66
CA PHE A 581 -19.11 1.81 -30.53
C PHE A 581 -19.63 0.90 -31.64
N LYS A 582 -20.67 0.14 -31.35
CA LYS A 582 -21.35 -0.70 -32.34
C LYS A 582 -22.81 -0.92 -31.97
N LYS A 583 -23.64 -1.16 -32.98
CA LYS A 583 -25.04 -1.55 -32.81
C LYS A 583 -25.11 -3.03 -32.40
N ASP A 584 -26.13 -3.41 -31.63
CA ASP A 584 -26.39 -4.81 -31.32
C ASP A 584 -26.58 -5.63 -32.62
N GLY A 585 -25.95 -6.79 -32.68
CA GLY A 585 -25.87 -7.63 -33.87
C GLY A 585 -24.77 -7.27 -34.88
N ASP A 586 -24.06 -6.14 -34.73
CA ASP A 586 -22.89 -5.84 -35.57
C ASP A 586 -21.63 -6.57 -35.06
N ASP A 587 -20.86 -7.11 -36.02
CA ASP A 587 -19.60 -7.81 -35.74
C ASP A 587 -18.44 -6.82 -35.43
N ASP A 588 -18.38 -5.72 -36.19
CA ASP A 588 -17.26 -4.76 -36.16
C ASP A 588 -17.55 -3.53 -35.28
N TRP A 589 -16.49 -2.99 -34.66
CA TRP A 589 -16.57 -1.73 -33.91
C TRP A 589 -16.31 -0.54 -34.84
N THR A 590 -17.08 0.54 -34.67
CA THR A 590 -16.78 1.85 -35.25
C THR A 590 -15.90 2.63 -34.27
N GLU A 591 -14.89 3.32 -34.80
CA GLU A 591 -13.87 4.02 -34.02
C GLU A 591 -13.89 5.52 -34.28
N ILE A 592 -13.89 6.32 -33.21
CA ILE A 592 -13.69 7.77 -33.27
C ILE A 592 -12.79 8.26 -32.14
N TYR A 593 -12.11 9.38 -32.34
CA TYR A 593 -11.29 10.01 -31.31
C TYR A 593 -12.02 11.15 -30.61
N ALA A 594 -11.81 11.28 -29.31
CA ALA A 594 -12.31 12.38 -28.50
C ALA A 594 -11.22 12.89 -27.54
N ALA A 595 -11.02 14.20 -27.51
CA ALA A 595 -10.02 14.81 -26.64
C ALA A 595 -10.47 14.85 -25.18
N HIS A 596 -11.77 14.98 -24.93
CA HIS A 596 -12.32 15.22 -23.60
C HIS A 596 -13.66 14.52 -23.36
N SER A 597 -13.95 14.32 -22.08
CA SER A 597 -15.27 13.93 -21.55
C SER A 597 -16.10 15.18 -21.22
N PRO A 598 -17.43 15.17 -21.40
CA PRO A 598 -18.25 14.14 -22.04
C PRO A 598 -18.21 14.23 -23.58
N LEU A 599 -18.66 13.17 -24.25
CA LEU A 599 -18.78 13.11 -25.72
C LEU A 599 -20.15 12.59 -26.15
N THR A 600 -20.80 13.28 -27.09
CA THR A 600 -22.05 12.80 -27.72
C THR A 600 -21.78 12.13 -29.06
N ILE A 601 -22.19 10.87 -29.20
CA ILE A 601 -22.22 10.12 -30.45
C ILE A 601 -23.55 10.38 -31.14
N GLU A 602 -23.53 11.12 -32.25
CA GLU A 602 -24.74 11.46 -33.01
C GLU A 602 -25.09 10.44 -34.10
N ASN A 603 -26.30 10.53 -34.64
CA ASN A 603 -26.81 9.74 -35.77
C ASN A 603 -26.92 8.24 -35.46
N LEU A 604 -27.30 7.92 -34.23
CA LEU A 604 -27.63 6.56 -33.83
C LEU A 604 -29.11 6.25 -34.12
N ASP A 605 -29.38 5.01 -34.51
CA ASP A 605 -30.75 4.54 -34.72
C ASP A 605 -31.50 4.46 -33.38
N SER A 606 -32.52 5.32 -33.20
CA SER A 606 -33.40 5.25 -32.05
C SER A 606 -34.15 3.91 -31.94
N GLY A 607 -34.20 3.36 -30.73
CA GLY A 607 -34.84 2.07 -30.43
C GLY A 607 -33.93 0.84 -30.58
N GLU A 608 -32.66 1.05 -30.94
CA GLU A 608 -31.65 -0.01 -31.09
C GLU A 608 -30.61 0.09 -29.98
N GLU A 609 -30.11 -1.04 -29.49
CA GLU A 609 -29.08 -1.06 -28.45
C GLU A 609 -27.70 -0.82 -29.07
N TYR A 610 -26.91 0.05 -28.44
CA TYR A 610 -25.52 0.32 -28.81
C TYR A 610 -24.60 0.00 -27.64
N PHE A 611 -23.45 -0.59 -27.94
CA PHE A 611 -22.38 -0.89 -27.00
C PHE A 611 -21.22 0.07 -27.19
N PHE A 612 -20.59 0.48 -26.09
CA PHE A 612 -19.51 1.48 -26.05
C PHE A 612 -18.38 1.00 -25.15
N LYS A 613 -17.13 1.24 -25.57
CA LYS A 613 -15.93 1.15 -24.73
C LYS A 613 -14.93 2.20 -25.17
N ILE A 614 -14.06 2.62 -24.25
CA ILE A 614 -13.07 3.67 -24.51
C ILE A 614 -11.67 3.18 -24.19
N CYS A 615 -10.69 3.60 -24.98
CA CYS A 615 -9.27 3.35 -24.74
C CYS A 615 -8.54 4.68 -24.61
N PRO A 616 -7.79 4.95 -23.53
CA PRO A 616 -6.99 6.15 -23.41
C PRO A 616 -5.78 6.03 -24.35
N VAL A 617 -5.36 7.15 -24.92
CA VAL A 617 -4.22 7.25 -25.83
C VAL A 617 -3.30 8.35 -25.35
N ASP A 618 -2.02 8.03 -25.18
CA ASP A 618 -1.02 9.01 -24.77
C ASP A 618 -0.44 9.81 -25.95
N ASN A 619 0.53 10.68 -25.68
CA ASN A 619 1.13 11.56 -26.68
C ASN A 619 2.10 10.88 -27.65
N GLU A 620 2.36 9.59 -27.46
CA GLU A 620 3.25 8.75 -28.27
C GLU A 620 2.47 7.62 -28.97
N ASP A 621 1.14 7.75 -29.06
CA ASP A 621 0.24 6.79 -29.67
C ASP A 621 0.27 5.39 -28.99
N TYR A 622 0.57 5.33 -27.69
CA TYR A 622 0.32 4.13 -26.90
C TYR A 622 -1.10 4.13 -26.36
N PHE A 623 -1.75 2.97 -26.42
CA PHE A 623 -3.13 2.74 -26.03
C PHE A 623 -3.16 2.00 -24.69
N GLY A 624 -3.89 2.53 -23.72
CA GLY A 624 -4.17 1.82 -22.48
C GLY A 624 -5.18 0.69 -22.67
N MET A 625 -5.46 -0.03 -21.59
CA MET A 625 -6.52 -1.04 -21.60
C MET A 625 -7.89 -0.40 -21.88
N PRO A 626 -8.78 -1.10 -22.61
CA PRO A 626 -10.14 -0.63 -22.82
C PRO A 626 -10.92 -0.61 -21.48
N SER A 627 -11.84 0.33 -21.36
CA SER A 627 -12.85 0.32 -20.30
C SER A 627 -13.74 -0.92 -20.40
N GLU A 628 -14.50 -1.16 -19.33
CA GLU A 628 -15.72 -1.95 -19.39
C GLU A 628 -16.65 -1.48 -20.52
N ILE A 629 -17.42 -2.43 -21.06
CA ILE A 629 -18.44 -2.14 -22.07
C ILE A 629 -19.69 -1.64 -21.35
N LYS A 630 -20.22 -0.49 -21.78
CA LYS A 630 -21.56 -0.02 -21.41
C LYS A 630 -22.48 -0.01 -22.63
N SER A 631 -23.79 -0.11 -22.40
CA SER A 631 -24.79 0.04 -23.45
C SER A 631 -25.85 1.07 -23.11
N CYS A 632 -26.47 1.62 -24.15
CA CYS A 632 -27.71 2.37 -24.03
C CYS A 632 -28.55 2.22 -25.31
N ILE A 633 -29.84 2.57 -25.20
CA ILE A 633 -30.80 2.56 -26.31
C ILE A 633 -31.21 4.01 -26.57
N PRO A 634 -30.72 4.66 -27.64
CA PRO A 634 -31.17 6.00 -28.02
C PRO A 634 -32.69 6.04 -28.20
N VAL A 635 -33.30 7.15 -27.80
CA VAL A 635 -34.76 7.29 -27.73
C VAL A 635 -35.22 8.34 -28.74
N PRO A 636 -36.28 8.08 -29.53
CA PRO A 636 -36.80 9.08 -30.44
C PRO A 636 -37.61 10.13 -29.67
N PHE A 637 -37.35 11.42 -29.91
CA PHE A 637 -38.10 12.51 -29.29
C PHE A 637 -39.21 12.99 -30.22
N THR A 638 -40.46 12.79 -29.81
CA THR A 638 -41.63 13.26 -30.58
C THR A 638 -42.13 14.62 -30.10
N LEU A 639 -42.00 14.92 -28.80
CA LEU A 639 -42.45 16.16 -28.16
C LEU A 639 -43.85 16.62 -28.63
N ASN A 640 -44.74 15.65 -28.81
CA ASN A 640 -46.09 15.84 -29.36
C ASN A 640 -47.18 15.95 -28.29
N GLN A 641 -46.86 15.58 -27.04
CA GLN A 641 -47.68 15.80 -25.87
C GLN A 641 -47.23 17.07 -25.13
N ASN A 642 -48.15 17.70 -24.41
CA ASN A 642 -47.94 19.05 -23.88
C ASN A 642 -47.20 19.04 -22.55
N LEU A 643 -47.77 18.44 -21.51
CA LEU A 643 -47.25 18.43 -20.14
C LEU A 643 -47.36 17.02 -19.56
N LEU A 644 -46.31 16.56 -18.89
CA LEU A 644 -46.33 15.45 -17.95
C LEU A 644 -46.08 16.01 -16.55
N VAL A 645 -46.90 15.64 -15.59
CA VAL A 645 -46.69 15.92 -14.17
C VAL A 645 -46.16 14.66 -13.53
N VAL A 646 -44.91 14.69 -13.08
CA VAL A 646 -44.28 13.59 -12.34
C VAL A 646 -44.44 13.90 -10.86
N ASP A 647 -45.25 13.06 -10.22
CA ASP A 647 -45.49 13.08 -8.79
C ASP A 647 -44.51 12.13 -8.09
N GLU A 648 -43.56 12.70 -7.35
CA GLU A 648 -42.61 11.97 -6.50
C GLU A 648 -43.08 11.86 -5.04
N THR A 649 -44.29 12.32 -4.73
CA THR A 649 -44.86 12.28 -3.38
C THR A 649 -45.03 10.83 -2.92
N ARG A 650 -44.66 10.57 -1.67
CA ARG A 650 -45.03 9.34 -0.96
C ARG A 650 -46.06 9.66 0.08
N ASP A 651 -47.05 8.77 0.24
CA ASP A 651 -48.18 8.91 1.16
C ASP A 651 -47.78 9.47 2.54
N GLY A 652 -48.01 10.77 2.74
CA GLY A 652 -47.93 11.40 4.05
C GLY A 652 -49.14 11.08 4.92
N ALA A 653 -49.16 11.64 6.12
CA ALA A 653 -50.24 11.38 7.09
C ALA A 653 -51.55 12.15 6.80
N GLY A 654 -51.64 12.87 5.66
CA GLY A 654 -52.76 13.76 5.31
C GLY A 654 -52.86 15.00 6.21
N THR A 655 -51.76 15.34 6.91
CA THR A 655 -51.69 16.50 7.82
C THR A 655 -51.11 17.70 7.09
N PRO A 656 -51.36 18.95 7.56
CA PRO A 656 -50.93 20.13 6.81
C PRO A 656 -49.45 20.19 6.41
N PHE A 657 -48.55 19.62 7.23
CA PHE A 657 -47.10 19.58 6.96
C PHE A 657 -46.60 18.24 6.37
N SER A 658 -47.48 17.23 6.28
CA SER A 658 -47.19 15.90 5.71
C SER A 658 -48.41 15.49 4.89
N PRO A 659 -48.55 16.08 3.69
CA PRO A 659 -49.68 15.88 2.82
C PRO A 659 -49.73 14.44 2.28
N ASP A 660 -50.94 13.93 2.02
CA ASP A 660 -51.12 12.67 1.29
C ASP A 660 -51.19 12.92 -0.23
N ASN A 661 -51.08 11.86 -1.04
CA ASN A 661 -51.08 11.98 -2.50
C ASN A 661 -52.36 12.65 -3.02
N ASP A 662 -53.53 12.36 -2.42
CA ASP A 662 -54.80 13.00 -2.78
C ASP A 662 -54.74 14.54 -2.61
N GLN A 663 -54.10 15.02 -1.55
CA GLN A 663 -53.91 16.46 -1.29
C GLN A 663 -52.95 17.11 -2.30
N ILE A 664 -51.90 16.40 -2.71
CA ILE A 664 -50.91 16.89 -3.67
C ILE A 664 -51.47 16.91 -5.08
N ASP A 665 -52.06 15.81 -5.52
CA ASP A 665 -52.75 15.71 -6.81
C ASP A 665 -53.80 16.80 -6.95
N SER A 666 -54.63 17.00 -5.91
CA SER A 666 -55.65 18.04 -5.90
C SER A 666 -55.05 19.45 -6.01
N PHE A 667 -53.90 19.70 -5.37
CA PHE A 667 -53.21 20.98 -5.45
C PHE A 667 -52.67 21.23 -6.86
N TYR A 668 -51.87 20.32 -7.42
CA TYR A 668 -51.28 20.49 -8.75
C TYR A 668 -52.36 20.54 -9.83
N ARG A 669 -53.42 19.74 -9.71
CA ARG A 669 -54.59 19.81 -10.58
C ARG A 669 -55.28 21.19 -10.46
N GLY A 670 -55.38 21.74 -9.25
CA GLY A 670 -55.94 23.07 -9.03
C GLY A 670 -55.12 24.21 -9.65
N VAL A 671 -53.79 24.21 -9.47
CA VAL A 671 -52.92 25.32 -9.90
C VAL A 671 -52.59 25.28 -11.40
N LEU A 672 -52.61 24.10 -12.02
CA LEU A 672 -52.38 23.94 -13.47
C LEU A 672 -53.60 24.36 -14.31
N GLY A 673 -54.82 24.31 -13.77
CA GLY A 673 -56.02 24.84 -14.43
C GLY A 673 -56.23 24.29 -15.84
N GLU A 674 -56.20 25.13 -16.88
CA GLU A 674 -56.39 24.67 -18.28
C GLU A 674 -55.15 23.96 -18.87
N TYR A 675 -54.01 23.98 -18.18
CA TYR A 675 -52.74 23.38 -18.61
C TYR A 675 -52.55 21.93 -18.14
N HIS A 676 -53.63 21.20 -17.84
CA HIS A 676 -53.56 19.81 -17.40
C HIS A 676 -52.76 18.92 -18.37
N GLY A 677 -51.81 18.19 -17.79
CA GLY A 677 -51.01 17.15 -18.45
C GLY A 677 -51.42 15.75 -18.03
N ASP A 678 -50.74 14.76 -18.61
CA ASP A 678 -50.78 13.40 -18.08
C ASP A 678 -50.05 13.37 -16.72
N GLU A 679 -50.45 12.46 -15.82
CA GLU A 679 -49.89 12.31 -14.47
C GLU A 679 -49.06 11.02 -14.41
N TRP A 680 -47.90 11.06 -13.75
CA TRP A 680 -47.02 9.91 -13.51
C TRP A 680 -46.69 9.82 -12.02
N ASP A 681 -47.20 8.79 -11.36
CA ASP A 681 -46.99 8.56 -9.94
C ASP A 681 -45.78 7.62 -9.74
N VAL A 682 -44.70 8.15 -9.16
CA VAL A 682 -43.44 7.42 -8.96
C VAL A 682 -43.60 6.28 -7.95
N ASP A 683 -44.49 6.38 -6.96
CA ASP A 683 -44.69 5.31 -5.97
C ASP A 683 -45.34 4.08 -6.60
N THR A 684 -46.28 4.29 -7.52
CA THR A 684 -47.01 3.19 -8.18
C THR A 684 -46.40 2.74 -9.51
N GLN A 685 -45.74 3.63 -10.25
CA GLN A 685 -45.20 3.35 -11.59
C GLN A 685 -43.67 3.24 -11.62
N GLY A 686 -42.97 3.64 -10.55
CA GLY A 686 -41.52 3.78 -10.54
C GLY A 686 -41.05 5.05 -11.25
N LEU A 687 -39.73 5.25 -11.31
CA LEU A 687 -39.15 6.40 -12.01
C LEU A 687 -39.39 6.28 -13.53
N PRO A 688 -39.85 7.36 -14.21
CA PRO A 688 -40.07 7.35 -15.65
C PRO A 688 -38.75 7.12 -16.40
N GLU A 689 -38.80 6.29 -17.44
CA GLU A 689 -37.70 6.12 -18.37
C GLU A 689 -37.66 7.28 -19.38
N LEU A 690 -36.56 7.41 -20.11
CA LEU A 690 -36.43 8.48 -21.11
C LEU A 690 -37.51 8.38 -22.20
N SER A 691 -37.95 7.18 -22.57
CA SER A 691 -39.06 6.97 -23.52
C SER A 691 -40.38 7.53 -23.03
N ASP A 692 -40.61 7.54 -21.72
CA ASP A 692 -41.81 8.09 -21.13
C ASP A 692 -41.79 9.62 -21.24
N LEU A 693 -40.65 10.24 -20.94
CA LEU A 693 -40.49 11.70 -20.99
C LEU A 693 -40.40 12.24 -22.44
N ALA A 694 -39.77 11.51 -23.36
CA ALA A 694 -39.42 11.97 -24.72
C ALA A 694 -40.62 12.37 -25.61
N SER A 695 -41.84 12.02 -25.19
CA SER A 695 -43.08 12.40 -25.87
C SER A 695 -43.64 13.76 -25.44
N TYR A 696 -43.23 14.28 -24.27
CA TYR A 696 -43.76 15.51 -23.68
C TYR A 696 -42.83 16.70 -23.88
N ARG A 697 -43.40 17.85 -24.25
CA ARG A 697 -42.68 19.12 -24.37
C ARG A 697 -42.20 19.65 -23.03
N MET A 698 -42.99 19.43 -21.99
CA MET A 698 -42.66 19.86 -20.64
C MET A 698 -42.91 18.72 -19.64
N VAL A 699 -42.00 18.59 -18.69
CA VAL A 699 -42.12 17.75 -17.51
C VAL A 699 -42.09 18.68 -16.30
N LEU A 700 -43.16 18.67 -15.52
CA LEU A 700 -43.19 19.25 -14.19
C LEU A 700 -42.94 18.12 -13.20
N TRP A 701 -41.78 18.14 -12.55
CA TRP A 701 -41.41 17.18 -11.53
C TRP A 701 -41.50 17.84 -10.16
N HIS A 702 -42.34 17.29 -9.29
CA HIS A 702 -42.46 17.78 -7.92
C HIS A 702 -42.14 16.70 -6.89
N ASP A 703 -41.38 17.12 -5.89
CA ASP A 703 -41.02 16.35 -4.71
C ASP A 703 -41.33 17.22 -3.50
N ASP A 704 -42.29 16.81 -2.69
CA ASP A 704 -42.71 17.51 -1.48
C ASP A 704 -42.50 16.65 -0.22
N ASP A 705 -41.82 15.50 -0.34
CA ASP A 705 -41.44 14.65 0.80
C ASP A 705 -40.20 15.23 1.49
N PHE A 706 -40.35 15.48 2.78
CA PHE A 706 -39.31 16.02 3.62
C PHE A 706 -38.15 15.04 3.91
N SER A 707 -38.26 13.77 3.55
CA SER A 707 -37.39 12.69 4.03
C SER A 707 -36.91 11.71 2.97
N GLN A 708 -37.56 11.63 1.82
CA GLN A 708 -37.26 10.65 0.78
C GLN A 708 -37.28 11.33 -0.58
N ASN A 709 -36.10 11.56 -1.17
CA ASN A 709 -35.96 12.22 -2.47
C ASN A 709 -35.32 11.20 -3.43
N GLN A 710 -35.96 10.89 -4.54
CA GLN A 710 -35.62 9.91 -5.56
C GLN A 710 -35.33 10.53 -6.93
N GLY A 711 -35.69 11.80 -7.19
CA GLY A 711 -35.46 12.45 -8.48
C GLY A 711 -33.99 12.43 -8.95
N HIS A 712 -33.04 12.46 -8.01
CA HIS A 712 -31.61 12.34 -8.30
C HIS A 712 -31.23 10.98 -8.91
N LEU A 713 -31.99 9.91 -8.65
CA LEU A 713 -31.79 8.59 -9.27
C LEU A 713 -32.14 8.61 -10.77
N ALA A 714 -32.91 9.60 -11.22
CA ALA A 714 -33.25 9.83 -12.63
C ALA A 714 -32.36 10.89 -13.30
N GLU A 715 -31.22 11.30 -12.71
CA GLU A 715 -30.36 12.36 -13.24
C GLU A 715 -29.98 12.17 -14.72
N ASN A 716 -29.69 10.93 -15.14
CA ASN A 716 -29.35 10.62 -16.54
C ASN A 716 -30.54 10.85 -17.47
N THR A 717 -31.72 10.39 -17.05
CA THR A 717 -32.97 10.55 -17.79
C THR A 717 -33.35 12.02 -17.92
N LEU A 718 -33.27 12.77 -16.82
CA LEU A 718 -33.59 14.19 -16.78
C LEU A 718 -32.60 15.02 -17.60
N THR A 719 -31.30 14.71 -17.49
CA THR A 719 -30.25 15.33 -18.32
C THR A 719 -30.52 15.08 -19.81
N ALA A 720 -30.79 13.83 -20.18
CA ALA A 720 -31.09 13.45 -21.56
C ALA A 720 -32.36 14.12 -22.09
N TYR A 721 -33.41 14.23 -21.26
CA TYR A 721 -34.66 14.90 -21.59
C TYR A 721 -34.45 16.39 -21.89
N VAL A 722 -33.78 17.11 -20.98
CA VAL A 722 -33.49 18.55 -21.13
C VAL A 722 -32.60 18.81 -22.36
N GLN A 723 -31.57 18.00 -22.55
CA GLN A 723 -30.67 18.11 -23.71
C GLN A 723 -31.37 17.74 -25.03
N GLY A 724 -32.28 16.78 -25.02
CA GLY A 724 -33.11 16.38 -26.17
C GLY A 724 -34.17 17.41 -26.57
N GLY A 725 -34.30 18.51 -25.81
CA GLY A 725 -35.17 19.64 -26.10
C GLY A 725 -36.46 19.70 -25.27
N GLY A 726 -36.59 18.82 -24.26
CA GLY A 726 -37.65 18.90 -23.27
C GLY A 726 -37.46 20.07 -22.30
N HIS A 727 -38.55 20.57 -21.74
CA HIS A 727 -38.54 21.59 -20.69
C HIS A 727 -38.83 20.95 -19.34
N LEU A 728 -37.86 20.96 -18.42
CA LEU A 728 -37.99 20.45 -17.07
C LEU A 728 -38.24 21.60 -16.09
N ILE A 729 -39.33 21.51 -15.32
CA ILE A 729 -39.54 22.29 -14.10
C ILE A 729 -39.36 21.32 -12.94
N PHE A 730 -38.36 21.53 -12.10
CA PHE A 730 -38.12 20.71 -10.91
C PHE A 730 -38.35 21.53 -9.64
N SER A 731 -39.08 20.99 -8.68
CA SER A 731 -39.36 21.62 -7.40
C SER A 731 -39.31 20.61 -6.28
N GLY A 732 -38.48 20.83 -5.25
CA GLY A 732 -38.62 20.05 -4.02
C GLY A 732 -37.82 20.47 -2.80
N TRP A 733 -37.93 19.66 -1.74
CA TRP A 733 -37.37 19.93 -0.42
C TRP A 733 -35.91 19.52 -0.30
N GLY A 734 -34.98 20.44 -0.56
CA GLY A 734 -33.56 20.14 -0.50
C GLY A 734 -33.09 19.12 -1.55
N SER A 735 -33.97 18.74 -2.50
CA SER A 735 -33.71 17.70 -3.50
C SER A 735 -32.46 17.99 -4.33
N SER A 736 -32.14 19.28 -4.55
CA SER A 736 -30.93 19.68 -5.28
C SER A 736 -29.62 19.20 -4.63
N THR A 737 -29.57 18.98 -3.30
CA THR A 737 -28.34 18.49 -2.63
C THR A 737 -28.00 17.03 -2.95
N TYR A 738 -28.93 16.30 -3.57
CA TYR A 738 -28.73 14.90 -3.95
C TYR A 738 -28.31 14.73 -5.42
N PHE A 739 -28.43 15.78 -6.25
CA PHE A 739 -27.97 15.74 -7.64
C PHE A 739 -26.46 15.93 -7.71
N SER A 740 -25.81 15.26 -8.67
CA SER A 740 -24.37 15.39 -8.91
C SER A 740 -24.03 16.69 -9.64
N ASP A 741 -22.78 17.16 -9.50
CA ASP A 741 -22.27 18.31 -10.27
C ASP A 741 -22.46 18.08 -11.78
N PHE A 742 -22.26 16.84 -12.23
CA PHE A 742 -22.52 16.42 -13.61
C PHE A 742 -23.94 16.76 -14.10
N PHE A 743 -24.97 16.55 -13.27
CA PHE A 743 -26.35 16.90 -13.65
C PHE A 743 -26.47 18.41 -13.87
N PHE A 744 -25.97 19.24 -12.95
CA PHE A 744 -26.09 20.68 -13.09
C PHE A 744 -25.28 21.20 -14.28
N GLU A 745 -24.03 20.78 -14.44
CA GLU A 745 -23.21 21.16 -15.59
C GLU A 745 -23.87 20.76 -16.91
N SER A 746 -24.38 19.52 -16.99
CA SER A 746 -24.93 18.96 -18.22
C SER A 746 -26.36 19.45 -18.51
N ALA A 747 -27.25 19.53 -17.53
CA ALA A 747 -28.64 19.92 -17.75
C ALA A 747 -28.82 21.45 -17.80
N SER A 748 -28.09 22.20 -16.96
CA SER A 748 -28.20 23.67 -16.90
C SER A 748 -27.31 24.37 -17.93
N GLY A 749 -26.20 23.74 -18.34
CA GLY A 749 -25.19 24.31 -19.23
C GLY A 749 -24.15 25.20 -18.51
N SER A 750 -24.12 25.20 -17.18
CA SER A 750 -23.21 25.97 -16.34
C SER A 750 -22.88 25.22 -15.04
N GLU A 751 -21.71 25.48 -14.44
CA GLU A 751 -21.45 25.10 -13.04
C GLU A 751 -22.41 25.85 -12.11
N ILE A 752 -22.97 25.14 -11.14
CA ILE A 752 -23.90 25.68 -10.15
C ILE A 752 -23.44 25.26 -8.75
N GLU A 753 -23.15 26.25 -7.91
CA GLU A 753 -22.91 26.02 -6.49
C GLU A 753 -24.24 25.99 -5.71
N ILE A 754 -24.33 25.08 -4.73
CA ILE A 754 -25.54 24.84 -3.93
C ILE A 754 -25.27 25.17 -2.47
N TYR A 755 -26.17 25.97 -1.89
CA TYR A 755 -26.15 26.37 -0.49
C TYR A 755 -27.41 25.85 0.19
N PHE A 756 -27.26 25.09 1.27
CA PHE A 756 -28.36 24.38 1.94
C PHE A 756 -28.59 24.88 3.37
N ASP A 757 -29.80 25.33 3.65
CA ASP A 757 -30.25 25.75 4.98
C ASP A 757 -31.38 24.83 5.48
N ASN A 758 -31.06 23.97 6.46
CA ASN A 758 -32.01 22.96 6.98
C ASN A 758 -33.04 23.54 7.97
N SER A 759 -32.70 24.63 8.68
CA SER A 759 -33.59 25.26 9.67
C SER A 759 -34.70 26.07 8.99
N PRO A 760 -35.87 26.30 9.64
CA PRO A 760 -36.89 27.22 9.14
C PRO A 760 -36.28 28.61 8.96
N CYS A 761 -36.12 29.04 7.71
CA CYS A 761 -35.33 30.23 7.37
C CYS A 761 -36.01 31.11 6.32
N LEU A 762 -36.63 30.52 5.30
CA LEU A 762 -37.27 31.28 4.23
C LEU A 762 -38.59 31.90 4.72
N SER A 763 -38.57 33.22 4.88
CA SER A 763 -39.70 34.02 5.36
C SER A 763 -40.34 34.85 4.26
N GLU A 764 -39.61 35.12 3.18
CA GLU A 764 -40.08 35.87 2.02
C GLU A 764 -39.46 35.31 0.72
N VAL A 765 -40.23 35.28 -0.36
CA VAL A 765 -39.72 34.94 -1.69
C VAL A 765 -39.70 36.22 -2.52
N ILE A 766 -38.50 36.76 -2.77
CA ILE A 766 -38.34 38.08 -3.40
C ILE A 766 -38.36 37.88 -4.93
N PRO A 767 -39.39 38.38 -5.64
CA PRO A 767 -39.47 38.27 -7.09
C PRO A 767 -38.56 39.28 -7.78
N LEU A 768 -37.92 38.88 -8.88
CA LEU A 768 -37.25 39.81 -9.79
C LEU A 768 -38.18 40.22 -10.94
N GLU A 769 -38.49 39.27 -11.82
CA GLU A 769 -39.40 39.45 -12.98
C GLU A 769 -40.57 38.46 -12.95
N MET A 770 -40.77 37.77 -11.83
CA MET A 770 -41.76 36.70 -11.64
C MET A 770 -42.92 37.14 -10.72
N PRO A 771 -44.09 36.48 -10.76
CA PRO A 771 -45.19 36.74 -9.83
C PRO A 771 -44.77 36.57 -8.37
N ALA A 772 -45.38 37.34 -7.46
CA ALA A 772 -45.09 37.24 -6.03
C ALA A 772 -45.52 35.87 -5.48
N LEU A 773 -44.67 35.27 -4.65
CA LEU A 773 -44.95 34.02 -3.95
C LEU A 773 -44.97 34.26 -2.44
N GLU A 774 -45.96 33.66 -1.79
CA GLU A 774 -46.10 33.70 -0.34
C GLU A 774 -46.18 32.28 0.19
N VAL A 775 -45.47 32.02 1.29
CA VAL A 775 -45.55 30.78 2.05
C VAL A 775 -46.97 30.59 2.58
N ASP A 776 -47.52 29.39 2.43
CA ASP A 776 -48.84 29.03 2.93
C ASP A 776 -48.74 28.53 4.37
N THR A 777 -48.93 29.45 5.32
CA THR A 777 -48.81 29.18 6.76
C THR A 777 -49.77 28.09 7.24
N ASP A 778 -50.90 27.88 6.55
CA ASP A 778 -51.87 26.85 6.91
C ASP A 778 -51.33 25.44 6.62
N LYS A 779 -50.30 25.31 5.78
CA LYS A 779 -49.60 24.06 5.44
C LYS A 779 -48.31 23.85 6.25
N LEU A 780 -47.98 24.73 7.20
CA LEU A 780 -46.75 24.61 7.98
C LEU A 780 -47.00 24.07 9.39
N ALA A 781 -45.98 23.40 9.92
CA ALA A 781 -45.98 23.03 11.33
C ALA A 781 -45.84 24.31 12.20
N PRO A 782 -46.61 24.45 13.30
CA PRO A 782 -46.53 25.64 14.17
C PRO A 782 -45.13 25.93 14.72
N ILE A 783 -44.26 24.92 14.79
CA ILE A 783 -42.88 25.05 15.27
C ILE A 783 -41.97 25.82 14.30
N TRP A 784 -42.38 26.01 13.05
CA TRP A 784 -41.58 26.67 12.01
C TRP A 784 -41.82 28.18 11.92
N GLN A 785 -42.76 28.73 12.70
CA GLN A 785 -43.01 30.18 12.81
C GLN A 785 -43.18 30.86 11.45
N ASP A 786 -44.03 30.29 10.60
CA ASP A 786 -44.34 30.80 9.25
C ASP A 786 -43.15 30.82 8.28
N MET A 787 -42.05 30.13 8.59
CA MET A 787 -40.87 30.00 7.71
C MET A 787 -40.74 28.59 7.15
N LEU A 788 -40.23 28.48 5.91
CA LEU A 788 -39.97 27.21 5.26
C LEU A 788 -38.52 26.73 5.58
N PRO A 789 -38.32 25.51 6.12
CA PRO A 789 -36.99 24.90 6.30
C PRO A 789 -36.34 24.38 5.00
N LYS A 790 -35.23 23.64 5.08
CA LYS A 790 -34.66 22.81 3.99
C LYS A 790 -34.64 23.47 2.61
N ILE A 791 -34.25 24.74 2.60
CA ILE A 791 -34.19 25.53 1.38
C ILE A 791 -32.81 25.41 0.77
N THR A 792 -32.78 25.35 -0.55
CA THR A 792 -31.55 25.47 -1.32
C THR A 792 -31.54 26.78 -2.09
N THR A 793 -30.37 27.41 -2.09
CA THR A 793 -30.10 28.59 -2.90
C THR A 793 -28.87 28.31 -3.76
N PHE A 794 -28.75 29.05 -4.86
CA PHE A 794 -27.85 28.72 -5.96
C PHE A 794 -26.95 29.90 -6.30
N GLU A 795 -25.77 29.59 -6.83
CA GLU A 795 -24.88 30.57 -7.47
C GLU A 795 -24.32 29.98 -8.78
N GLY A 796 -24.33 30.75 -9.87
CA GLY A 796 -23.93 30.25 -11.19
C GLY A 796 -24.33 31.19 -12.34
N ASP A 797 -24.04 30.78 -13.57
CA ASP A 797 -24.39 31.54 -14.80
C ASP A 797 -25.78 31.14 -15.32
N PHE A 798 -26.81 31.65 -14.65
CA PHE A 798 -28.21 31.39 -14.99
C PHE A 798 -29.07 32.64 -14.81
N GLU A 799 -30.32 32.56 -15.25
CA GLU A 799 -31.33 33.59 -15.00
C GLU A 799 -31.99 33.35 -13.64
N THR A 800 -31.77 34.26 -12.68
CA THR A 800 -32.43 34.22 -11.38
C THR A 800 -33.92 34.53 -11.50
N LEU A 801 -34.76 33.63 -11.00
CA LEU A 801 -36.22 33.83 -10.95
C LEU A 801 -36.65 34.49 -9.63
N TYR A 802 -36.09 33.99 -8.52
CA TYR A 802 -36.42 34.43 -7.17
C TYR A 802 -35.15 34.53 -6.32
N ILE A 803 -35.16 35.43 -5.33
CA ILE A 803 -34.13 35.53 -4.28
C ILE A 803 -34.73 35.11 -2.93
N ALA A 804 -33.95 34.40 -2.12
CA ALA A 804 -34.37 33.96 -0.79
C ALA A 804 -34.38 35.14 0.19
N GLY A 805 -35.56 35.53 0.65
CA GLY A 805 -35.74 36.45 1.76
C GLY A 805 -35.69 35.69 3.07
N MET A 806 -34.57 35.82 3.78
CA MET A 806 -34.34 35.23 5.09
C MET A 806 -33.37 36.06 5.92
N ASP A 807 -33.23 35.72 7.20
CA ASP A 807 -32.29 36.41 8.09
C ASP A 807 -30.84 36.27 7.58
N GLU A 808 -30.08 37.37 7.62
CA GLU A 808 -28.68 37.43 7.13
C GLU A 808 -27.73 36.43 7.83
N SER A 809 -28.14 35.80 8.94
CA SER A 809 -27.36 34.75 9.60
C SER A 809 -27.37 33.39 8.88
N PHE A 810 -28.29 33.17 7.93
CA PHE A 810 -28.35 31.95 7.11
C PHE A 810 -27.47 32.05 5.87
N VAL A 811 -26.89 30.93 5.43
CA VAL A 811 -25.85 30.94 4.38
C VAL A 811 -26.42 31.29 3.00
N GLY A 812 -27.69 30.99 2.77
CA GLY A 812 -28.39 31.29 1.52
C GLY A 812 -28.96 32.70 1.40
N ALA A 813 -28.83 33.56 2.42
CA ALA A 813 -29.51 34.86 2.43
C ALA A 813 -29.09 35.72 1.23
N ASP A 814 -30.05 36.41 0.61
CA ASP A 814 -29.87 37.23 -0.61
C ASP A 814 -29.34 36.47 -1.84
N ARG A 815 -29.40 35.13 -1.84
CA ARG A 815 -29.00 34.31 -3.00
C ARG A 815 -30.22 33.87 -3.84
N PRO A 816 -30.00 33.55 -5.12
CA PRO A 816 -31.01 32.92 -5.98
C PRO A 816 -31.66 31.69 -5.31
N LEU A 817 -32.97 31.76 -5.09
CA LEU A 817 -33.81 30.68 -4.55
C LEU A 817 -34.35 29.76 -5.66
N ALA A 818 -34.46 30.29 -6.86
CA ALA A 818 -34.88 29.56 -8.04
C ALA A 818 -34.25 30.19 -9.27
N PHE A 819 -33.96 29.37 -10.26
CA PHE A 819 -33.33 29.82 -11.49
C PHE A 819 -33.91 29.16 -12.73
N ARG A 820 -33.62 29.79 -13.87
CA ARG A 820 -33.86 29.29 -15.21
C ARG A 820 -32.55 29.27 -15.98
N SER A 821 -32.27 28.18 -16.68
CA SER A 821 -31.03 27.97 -17.42
C SER A 821 -31.29 27.23 -18.72
N ASN A 822 -30.22 26.96 -19.50
CA ASN A 822 -30.29 26.26 -20.77
C ASN A 822 -31.38 26.79 -21.72
N HIS A 823 -31.41 28.10 -21.94
CA HIS A 823 -32.42 28.79 -22.76
C HIS A 823 -33.88 28.57 -22.32
N GLY A 824 -34.12 28.34 -21.03
CA GLY A 824 -35.46 28.14 -20.49
C GLY A 824 -35.94 26.69 -20.49
N ARG A 825 -35.05 25.75 -20.74
CA ARG A 825 -35.35 24.31 -20.69
C ARG A 825 -35.23 23.70 -19.31
N LEU A 826 -34.52 24.35 -18.41
CA LEU A 826 -34.46 23.94 -17.01
C LEU A 826 -34.91 25.12 -16.15
N ALA A 827 -35.97 24.91 -15.37
CA ALA A 827 -36.33 25.76 -14.25
C ALA A 827 -36.23 24.91 -12.97
N PHE A 828 -35.42 25.36 -12.02
CA PHE A 828 -35.18 24.62 -10.78
C PHE A 828 -35.56 25.50 -9.59
N MET A 829 -36.41 24.97 -8.71
CA MET A 829 -36.85 25.63 -7.49
C MET A 829 -36.15 24.98 -6.30
N GLY A 830 -35.48 25.79 -5.47
CA GLY A 830 -34.84 25.34 -4.23
C GLY A 830 -35.83 25.16 -3.07
N PHE A 831 -37.12 25.08 -3.39
CA PHE A 831 -38.22 24.95 -2.46
C PHE A 831 -39.37 24.15 -3.11
N PRO A 832 -40.22 23.50 -2.30
CA PRO A 832 -41.42 22.81 -2.76
C PRO A 832 -42.58 23.80 -3.05
N MET A 833 -43.15 23.72 -4.25
CA MET A 833 -44.27 24.61 -4.61
C MET A 833 -45.55 24.34 -3.81
N TYR A 834 -45.80 23.11 -3.33
CA TYR A 834 -47.00 22.78 -2.55
C TYR A 834 -47.19 23.66 -1.32
N PHE A 835 -46.09 24.07 -0.66
CA PHE A 835 -46.11 24.85 0.58
C PHE A 835 -46.22 26.36 0.35
N MET A 836 -46.47 26.78 -0.89
CA MET A 836 -46.77 28.16 -1.25
C MET A 836 -48.28 28.33 -1.52
N LYS A 837 -48.77 29.58 -1.48
CA LYS A 837 -50.16 29.88 -1.80
C LYS A 837 -50.48 29.52 -3.25
N ALA A 838 -51.58 28.79 -3.45
CA ALA A 838 -52.01 28.26 -4.75
C ALA A 838 -52.15 29.33 -5.84
N GLU A 839 -52.63 30.53 -5.50
CA GLU A 839 -52.75 31.64 -6.46
C GLU A 839 -51.40 32.08 -7.04
N GLY A 840 -50.37 32.17 -6.18
CA GLY A 840 -49.01 32.52 -6.60
C GLY A 840 -48.36 31.44 -7.47
N ILE A 841 -48.54 30.16 -7.10
CA ILE A 841 -48.03 29.02 -7.88
C ILE A 841 -48.73 28.91 -9.24
N SER A 842 -50.04 29.15 -9.30
CA SER A 842 -50.77 29.17 -10.56
C SER A 842 -50.22 30.25 -11.50
N GLN A 843 -49.97 31.46 -11.00
CA GLN A 843 -49.35 32.53 -11.79
C GLN A 843 -47.89 32.22 -12.18
N LEU A 844 -47.11 31.59 -11.30
CA LEU A 844 -45.76 31.14 -11.60
C LEU A 844 -45.77 30.11 -12.74
N LEU A 845 -46.57 29.05 -12.62
CA LEU A 845 -46.66 28.02 -13.64
C LEU A 845 -47.20 28.61 -14.94
N GLU A 846 -48.19 29.50 -14.90
CA GLU A 846 -48.60 30.28 -16.07
C GLU A 846 -47.41 31.04 -16.67
N SER A 847 -46.56 31.70 -15.89
CA SER A 847 -45.40 32.44 -16.42
C SER A 847 -44.28 31.56 -16.97
N LEU A 848 -44.12 30.33 -16.48
CA LEU A 848 -43.13 29.36 -16.96
C LEU A 848 -43.66 28.59 -18.18
N ILE A 849 -44.98 28.35 -18.23
CA ILE A 849 -45.65 27.62 -19.30
C ILE A 849 -46.03 28.58 -20.44
N SER A 850 -46.52 29.79 -20.19
CA SER A 850 -47.23 30.65 -21.16
C SER A 850 -46.39 31.46 -22.18
N PRO A 851 -45.12 31.89 -21.96
CA PRO A 851 -44.43 32.68 -22.97
C PRO A 851 -43.90 31.78 -24.10
N HIS A 852 -44.72 31.63 -25.17
CA HIS A 852 -44.41 31.13 -26.53
C HIS A 852 -44.74 29.67 -26.92
N TRP A 853 -45.99 29.24 -26.72
CA TRP A 853 -46.62 28.12 -27.46
C TRP A 853 -47.08 28.48 -28.89
N VAL A 854 -46.60 29.61 -29.47
CA VAL A 854 -46.96 30.06 -30.82
C VAL A 854 -45.71 30.20 -31.71
N GLY A 855 -45.44 29.13 -32.45
CA GLY A 855 -44.74 29.17 -33.74
C GLY A 855 -43.26 29.55 -33.72
N CYS A 856 -42.40 28.53 -33.68
CA CYS A 856 -41.30 28.48 -34.63
C CYS A 856 -41.40 27.15 -35.38
N GLU A 857 -41.54 27.23 -36.71
CA GLU A 857 -41.18 26.12 -37.60
C GLU A 857 -39.79 25.63 -37.22
N ASP A 858 -39.59 24.31 -37.09
CA ASP A 858 -38.28 23.66 -37.07
C ASP A 858 -37.14 24.47 -36.42
N ASP A 859 -37.30 24.91 -35.17
CA ASP A 859 -36.14 25.13 -34.31
C ASP A 859 -35.71 23.75 -33.81
N VAL A 860 -35.10 23.02 -34.75
CA VAL A 860 -33.75 22.49 -34.55
C VAL A 860 -33.16 22.88 -33.19
N CYS A 861 -32.76 21.86 -32.42
CA CYS A 861 -31.87 21.94 -31.26
C CYS A 861 -31.06 23.25 -31.23
N PRO A 862 -30.99 24.00 -30.11
CA PRO A 862 -30.18 25.19 -30.04
C PRO A 862 -28.80 24.69 -30.45
N PRO A 863 -28.27 25.20 -31.54
CA PRO A 863 -26.99 24.73 -32.00
C PRO A 863 -25.99 24.93 -30.88
N LEU A 864 -25.13 23.91 -30.68
CA LEU A 864 -23.93 24.01 -29.85
C LEU A 864 -23.42 25.44 -29.94
N ALA A 865 -23.26 26.11 -28.80
CA ALA A 865 -22.66 27.43 -28.75
C ALA A 865 -21.46 27.42 -29.70
N ALA A 866 -21.48 28.27 -30.73
CA ALA A 866 -20.54 28.13 -31.83
C ALA A 866 -19.12 28.03 -31.27
N GLN A 867 -18.51 26.85 -31.43
CA GLN A 867 -17.15 26.62 -30.98
C GLN A 867 -16.21 26.97 -32.12
N LEU A 868 -15.02 27.45 -31.78
CA LEU A 868 -13.95 27.66 -32.74
C LEU A 868 -12.72 27.01 -32.13
N SER A 869 -12.23 25.91 -32.68
CA SER A 869 -11.02 25.21 -32.25
C SER A 869 -9.99 25.14 -33.38
N CYS A 870 -8.76 24.77 -33.04
CA CYS A 870 -7.66 24.62 -33.99
C CYS A 870 -6.77 23.51 -33.45
N TYR A 871 -6.58 22.43 -34.22
CA TYR A 871 -5.75 21.29 -33.84
C TYR A 871 -4.86 20.83 -35.01
N PRO A 872 -3.58 20.51 -34.77
CA PRO A 872 -2.84 20.73 -33.53
C PRO A 872 -2.74 22.23 -33.17
N ASN A 873 -2.52 22.56 -31.90
CA ASN A 873 -2.21 23.92 -31.45
C ASN A 873 -1.35 23.85 -30.16
N PRO A 874 -0.02 24.04 -30.23
CA PRO A 874 0.71 24.64 -31.35
C PRO A 874 0.76 23.77 -32.62
N PHE A 875 0.81 24.38 -33.81
CA PHE A 875 0.78 23.68 -35.10
C PHE A 875 2.08 23.84 -35.92
N ASN A 876 2.44 22.81 -36.71
CA ASN A 876 3.59 22.80 -37.62
C ASN A 876 3.43 21.80 -38.80
N PRO A 877 3.44 22.24 -40.08
CA PRO A 877 2.99 23.53 -40.55
C PRO A 877 1.46 23.57 -40.68
N SER A 878 0.75 22.46 -40.52
CA SER A 878 -0.71 22.36 -40.73
C SER A 878 -1.50 22.27 -39.43
N ALA A 879 -2.69 22.85 -39.43
CA ALA A 879 -3.73 22.61 -38.43
C ALA A 879 -5.12 22.62 -39.05
N THR A 880 -6.02 21.82 -38.50
CA THR A 880 -7.44 21.85 -38.82
C THR A 880 -8.13 22.83 -37.88
N ILE A 881 -8.71 23.89 -38.45
CA ILE A 881 -9.61 24.80 -37.74
C ILE A 881 -11.01 24.20 -37.83
N SER A 882 -11.58 23.85 -36.69
CA SER A 882 -12.94 23.32 -36.60
C SER A 882 -13.86 24.36 -35.98
N PHE A 883 -15.04 24.52 -36.54
CA PHE A 883 -16.08 25.35 -35.95
C PHE A 883 -17.48 24.88 -36.27
N ASP A 884 -18.39 25.14 -35.35
CA ASP A 884 -19.80 24.74 -35.48
C ASP A 884 -20.65 25.94 -35.87
N LEU A 885 -21.46 25.75 -36.91
CA LEU A 885 -22.41 26.77 -37.35
C LEU A 885 -23.83 26.47 -36.89
N PRO A 886 -24.45 27.44 -36.22
CA PRO A 886 -25.74 27.24 -35.62
C PRO A 886 -26.89 27.12 -36.62
N LYS A 887 -26.72 27.80 -37.74
CA LYS A 887 -27.65 27.85 -38.86
C LYS A 887 -26.85 28.20 -40.11
N ASP A 888 -27.50 28.06 -41.25
CA ASP A 888 -26.97 28.56 -42.51
C ASP A 888 -26.61 30.04 -42.38
N ALA A 889 -25.32 30.35 -42.50
CA ALA A 889 -24.81 31.69 -42.28
C ALA A 889 -23.74 32.05 -43.31
N GLU A 890 -23.70 33.34 -43.67
CA GLU A 890 -22.55 33.91 -44.36
C GLU A 890 -21.45 34.17 -43.34
N ILE A 891 -20.31 33.52 -43.52
CA ILE A 891 -19.20 33.58 -42.57
C ILE A 891 -17.92 34.07 -43.23
N GLN A 892 -17.04 34.63 -42.41
CA GLN A 892 -15.70 35.04 -42.76
C GLN A 892 -14.73 34.50 -41.71
N LEU A 893 -13.91 33.53 -42.11
CA LEU A 893 -12.81 32.99 -41.30
C LEU A 893 -11.51 33.69 -41.70
N SER A 894 -10.83 34.31 -40.73
CA SER A 894 -9.61 35.08 -40.99
C SER A 894 -8.58 34.90 -39.89
N LEU A 895 -7.31 34.87 -40.29
CA LEU A 895 -6.14 34.81 -39.42
C LEU A 895 -5.57 36.21 -39.22
N TYR A 896 -5.27 36.58 -37.97
CA TYR A 896 -4.71 37.87 -37.57
C TYR A 896 -3.43 37.68 -36.77
N ASN A 897 -2.56 38.70 -36.78
CA ASN A 897 -1.44 38.79 -35.83
C ASN A 897 -1.87 39.47 -34.52
N LEU A 898 -1.00 39.46 -33.52
CA LEU A 898 -1.24 40.11 -32.22
C LEU A 898 -1.47 41.64 -32.29
N LYS A 899 -1.09 42.30 -33.40
CA LYS A 899 -1.36 43.73 -33.64
C LYS A 899 -2.75 43.98 -34.24
N GLY A 900 -3.57 42.93 -34.41
CA GLY A 900 -4.90 43.00 -35.02
C GLY A 900 -4.87 43.18 -36.55
N GLN A 901 -3.71 42.99 -37.20
CA GLN A 901 -3.61 43.04 -38.65
C GLN A 901 -4.00 41.69 -39.24
N ARG A 902 -4.89 41.69 -40.24
CA ARG A 902 -5.32 40.47 -40.93
C ARG A 902 -4.20 39.93 -41.83
N ILE A 903 -3.76 38.72 -41.56
CA ILE A 903 -2.69 38.01 -42.27
C ILE A 903 -3.24 37.23 -43.47
N LYS A 904 -4.33 36.48 -43.27
CA LYS A 904 -4.93 35.64 -44.32
C LYS A 904 -6.44 35.56 -44.13
N GLU A 905 -7.20 35.65 -45.22
CA GLU A 905 -8.61 35.26 -45.24
C GLU A 905 -8.66 33.79 -45.65
N LEU A 906 -9.12 32.92 -44.74
CA LEU A 906 -9.15 31.48 -44.96
C LEU A 906 -10.42 31.08 -45.72
N PHE A 907 -11.53 31.77 -45.44
CA PHE A 907 -12.79 31.54 -46.12
C PHE A 907 -13.71 32.76 -46.01
N LYS A 908 -14.50 33.00 -47.06
CA LYS A 908 -15.64 33.92 -47.05
C LYS A 908 -16.75 33.39 -47.94
N GLY A 909 -17.93 33.15 -47.37
CA GLY A 909 -19.09 32.67 -48.11
C GLY A 909 -20.16 32.06 -47.22
N ARG A 910 -21.23 31.58 -47.83
CA ARG A 910 -22.34 30.91 -47.13
C ARG A 910 -21.96 29.45 -46.85
N LYS A 911 -22.15 29.02 -45.61
CA LYS A 911 -22.01 27.61 -45.17
C LYS A 911 -23.32 27.12 -44.55
N PRO A 912 -23.70 25.85 -44.79
CA PRO A 912 -24.87 25.27 -44.15
C PRO A 912 -24.62 25.08 -42.64
N ARG A 913 -25.70 24.89 -41.86
CA ARG A 913 -25.64 24.42 -40.47
C ARG A 913 -24.76 23.15 -40.33
N GLY A 914 -24.05 23.01 -39.20
CA GLY A 914 -23.24 21.83 -38.85
C GLY A 914 -21.77 22.15 -38.58
N SER A 915 -20.96 21.13 -38.35
CA SER A 915 -19.51 21.25 -38.12
C SER A 915 -18.75 21.43 -39.43
N HIS A 916 -17.78 22.35 -39.44
CA HIS A 916 -16.94 22.65 -40.59
C HIS A 916 -15.47 22.62 -40.22
N ASN A 917 -14.68 21.95 -41.05
CA ASN A 917 -13.24 21.88 -40.92
C ASN A 917 -12.56 22.70 -42.04
N PHE A 918 -11.53 23.45 -41.67
CA PHE A 918 -10.68 24.20 -42.59
C PHE A 918 -9.21 23.91 -42.31
N GLU A 919 -8.52 23.39 -43.33
CA GLU A 919 -7.08 23.21 -43.27
C GLU A 919 -6.35 24.55 -43.32
N LEU A 920 -5.63 24.84 -42.24
CA LEU A 920 -4.70 25.94 -42.11
C LEU A 920 -3.31 25.46 -42.51
N ASP A 921 -2.89 25.84 -43.71
CA ASP A 921 -1.48 25.75 -44.11
C ASP A 921 -0.69 26.95 -43.57
N GLY A 922 0.22 26.66 -42.64
CA GLY A 922 1.17 27.57 -42.02
C GLY A 922 2.46 27.79 -42.81
N ASN A 923 2.65 27.15 -43.96
CA ASN A 923 3.78 27.44 -44.84
C ASN A 923 3.77 28.92 -45.26
N GLY A 924 4.75 29.68 -44.80
CA GLY A 924 4.86 31.13 -45.02
C GLY A 924 4.51 32.01 -43.81
N LEU A 925 4.00 31.43 -42.71
CA LEU A 925 3.87 32.10 -41.42
C LEU A 925 5.20 32.04 -40.64
N SER A 926 5.46 33.00 -39.76
CA SER A 926 6.58 32.96 -38.80
C SER A 926 6.16 32.26 -37.51
N SER A 927 7.06 31.61 -36.79
CA SER A 927 6.75 31.09 -35.45
C SER A 927 6.24 32.22 -34.55
N GLY A 928 5.16 31.97 -33.81
CA GLY A 928 4.52 32.98 -32.99
C GLY A 928 3.02 32.77 -32.81
N ILE A 929 2.41 33.72 -32.11
CA ILE A 929 0.98 33.69 -31.77
C ILE A 929 0.17 34.40 -32.85
N TYR A 930 -0.90 33.75 -33.27
CA TYR A 930 -1.91 34.26 -34.18
C TYR A 930 -3.30 34.20 -33.52
N LEU A 931 -4.23 34.96 -34.08
CA LEU A 931 -5.63 34.96 -33.68
C LEU A 931 -6.46 34.51 -34.88
N ILE A 932 -7.15 33.38 -34.76
CA ILE A 932 -8.19 33.01 -35.72
C ILE A 932 -9.48 33.68 -35.29
N ARG A 933 -10.18 34.26 -36.26
CA ARG A 933 -11.45 34.95 -36.03
C ARG A 933 -12.50 34.44 -37.00
N LEU A 934 -13.62 33.99 -36.46
CA LEU A 934 -14.81 33.63 -37.22
C LEU A 934 -15.86 34.72 -37.04
N LYS A 935 -16.25 35.37 -38.14
CA LYS A 935 -17.24 36.46 -38.15
C LYS A 935 -18.44 36.12 -39.04
N GLY A 936 -19.65 36.31 -38.54
CA GLY A 936 -20.92 36.18 -39.27
C GLY A 936 -21.96 37.21 -38.78
N ASP A 937 -23.21 37.11 -39.24
CA ASP A 937 -24.27 38.11 -39.01
C ASP A 937 -24.49 38.50 -37.53
N LYS A 938 -24.34 37.53 -36.61
CA LYS A 938 -24.34 37.73 -35.14
C LYS A 938 -23.21 36.97 -34.42
N LEU A 939 -22.27 36.40 -35.17
CA LEU A 939 -21.19 35.55 -34.67
C LEU A 939 -19.86 36.29 -34.72
N ASN A 940 -19.10 36.34 -33.62
CA ASN A 940 -17.76 36.94 -33.58
C ASN A 940 -16.88 36.21 -32.57
N LEU A 941 -16.36 35.05 -32.96
CA LEU A 941 -15.47 34.23 -32.13
C LEU A 941 -14.02 34.52 -32.47
N MET A 942 -13.15 34.43 -31.47
CA MET A 942 -11.71 34.59 -31.66
C MET A 942 -10.97 33.59 -30.78
N ARG A 943 -10.01 32.86 -31.35
CA ARG A 943 -9.15 31.93 -30.60
C ARG A 943 -7.69 32.21 -30.89
N LYS A 944 -6.88 32.08 -29.83
CA LYS A 944 -5.43 32.20 -29.89
C LYS A 944 -4.84 30.87 -30.35
N ILE A 945 -4.00 30.92 -31.38
CA ILE A 945 -3.27 29.76 -31.89
C ILE A 945 -1.77 30.08 -31.96
N SER A 946 -0.93 29.08 -31.83
CA SER A 946 0.52 29.22 -31.81
C SER A 946 1.12 28.39 -32.93
N MET A 947 1.94 28.99 -33.78
CA MET A 947 2.73 28.27 -34.77
C MET A 947 4.15 28.07 -34.22
N ILE A 948 4.65 26.85 -34.31
CA ILE A 948 6.05 26.52 -34.01
C ILE A 948 6.66 25.97 -35.30
N LYS A 949 7.89 26.39 -35.64
CA LYS A 949 8.61 25.87 -36.80
C LYS A 949 9.63 24.84 -36.36
#